data_AF-Q3JLC0-F1
#
_entry.id   AF-Q3JLC0-F1
#
_cell.length_a   1.000
_cell.length_b   1.000
_cell.length_c   1.000
_cell.angle_alpha   90.00
_cell.angle_beta   90.00
_cell.angle_gamma   90.00
#
_symmetry.space_group_name_H-M   'P 1'
#
loop_
_entity.id
_entity.type
_entity.pdbx_description
1 polymer ?
#
loop_
_entity_poly.entity_id
_entity_poly.type
_entity_poly.pdbx_seq_one_letter_code
_entity_poly.pdbx_strand_id
1 'polypeptide(L)'
;MDTSETVLRRRQDDRVSDVLKWTLLVVAVLTFALLAWATVVTYRSAPPQPARLVAPDGSVVMTARDITDGKASFQRADLMDYGSIYGMGSYFGEDYTAEYLLRLGQLTNDNIALSRFGQPFAALDQDSRNSVQAAMRQQLKGIDLSRTDALVPAEVARAIRSLRVEISRALTHHDFIKGWTQAYSLDERHAAKTADFLLYAALTTVARRPGSDVSWTQNWPYEPLVGNAPTTNTFGWTWASYCFTFLCFGIVLFVYHRYIRVDDLGTMDPTLVRFRALTRSQRKVGKYFLVVAAVLLLQIAAGAILGHYYTDRTSFYGIHFDDVLPFNFWRSIHIQAPIVWIGLSWIGAGLFLAPAISGREARGQGPLVDGLFWATVVIVAGALIGDYLGIMGVIENGWFWFGNQGLSYLELGRFWQIGFFIGLVFWSALILRGLWPGLAAIKQAARQFWTGRIRLEHLIWASTTNIALLYAFGMIPLFGVNPSFTITDFWRWWVVHLWVEQSFEFFAAAISAYLLMGLGLVSRQLAERSVYLELILIFLGGVLGTGHHIYWCRRPRHVGSRRQHVLVHRGAAARAAHPRRDGAPQPDPETAAVPLRSRVHVCAGLRVLELRRSGRVRRRHAQRAARQLLRARHLPHAEPRAHVAVRRVRPARDRIDLFLPAACRRRAIEIQRETRPPGVLAV
;
A
#
# COMPACT_ATOMS: atom_id res chain seq x y z
N MET A 1 5.82 55.60 -23.39
CA MET A 1 6.38 54.37 -24.01
C MET A 1 7.06 53.59 -22.92
N ASP A 2 7.05 52.25 -23.00
CA ASP A 2 7.79 51.29 -22.14
C ASP A 2 7.04 50.51 -21.02
N THR A 3 5.70 50.47 -21.01
CA THR A 3 4.94 49.47 -20.23
C THR A 3 4.48 48.27 -21.06
N SER A 4 4.18 48.46 -22.34
CA SER A 4 3.85 47.33 -23.23
C SER A 4 5.07 46.49 -23.59
N GLU A 5 6.24 47.10 -23.74
CA GLU A 5 7.48 46.39 -24.10
C GLU A 5 8.05 45.56 -22.94
N THR A 6 7.96 46.05 -21.71
CA THR A 6 8.33 45.31 -20.49
C THR A 6 7.34 44.18 -20.16
N VAL A 7 6.04 44.37 -20.42
CA VAL A 7 5.02 43.30 -20.30
C VAL A 7 5.16 42.25 -21.42
N LEU A 8 5.51 42.67 -22.64
CA LEU A 8 5.81 41.77 -23.76
C LEU A 8 7.13 41.01 -23.56
N ARG A 9 8.17 41.65 -23.01
CA ARG A 9 9.42 40.99 -22.60
C ARG A 9 9.21 39.98 -21.46
N ARG A 10 8.35 40.30 -20.47
CA ARG A 10 7.98 39.35 -19.40
C ARG A 10 7.13 38.17 -19.89
N ARG A 11 6.35 38.35 -20.96
CA ARG A 11 5.61 37.26 -21.63
C ARG A 11 6.53 36.26 -22.36
N GLN A 12 7.79 36.61 -22.62
CA GLN A 12 8.67 35.88 -23.52
C GLN A 12 9.67 34.94 -22.86
N ASP A 13 9.86 34.96 -21.53
CA ASP A 13 10.87 34.10 -20.90
C ASP A 13 10.51 33.79 -19.43
N ASP A 14 9.47 32.97 -19.22
CA ASP A 14 9.25 32.36 -17.91
C ASP A 14 10.28 31.23 -17.68
N ARG A 15 11.52 31.65 -17.43
CA ARG A 15 12.65 30.75 -17.16
C ARG A 15 12.36 29.78 -16.02
N VAL A 16 11.57 30.20 -15.03
CA VAL A 16 11.18 29.34 -13.91
C VAL A 16 10.31 28.20 -14.42
N SER A 17 9.28 28.49 -15.21
CA SER A 17 8.45 27.45 -15.82
C SER A 17 9.25 26.51 -16.71
N ASP A 18 10.20 27.01 -17.49
CA ASP A 18 11.01 26.15 -18.36
C ASP A 18 11.96 25.25 -17.56
N VAL A 19 12.58 25.77 -16.50
CA VAL A 19 13.37 24.94 -15.56
C VAL A 19 12.49 23.89 -14.89
N LEU A 20 11.27 24.25 -14.46
CA LEU A 20 10.34 23.30 -13.84
C LEU A 20 9.89 22.21 -14.83
N LYS A 21 9.62 22.53 -16.10
CA LYS A 21 9.29 21.53 -17.13
C LYS A 21 10.44 20.54 -17.35
N TRP A 22 11.67 21.04 -17.50
CA TRP A 22 12.84 20.18 -17.65
C TRP A 22 13.09 19.33 -16.40
N THR A 23 12.94 19.93 -15.21
CA THR A 23 13.04 19.21 -13.93
C THR A 23 11.99 18.11 -13.85
N LEU A 24 10.73 18.40 -14.20
CA LEU A 24 9.66 17.42 -14.24
C LEU A 24 9.97 16.28 -15.21
N LEU A 25 10.46 16.57 -16.42
CA LEU A 25 10.83 15.55 -17.38
C LEU A 25 11.95 14.65 -16.85
N VAL A 26 13.02 15.23 -16.29
CA VAL A 26 14.14 14.49 -15.70
C VAL A 26 13.66 13.63 -14.54
N VAL A 27 12.86 14.19 -13.63
CA VAL A 27 12.29 13.48 -12.48
C VAL A 27 11.42 12.33 -12.97
N ALA A 28 10.52 12.55 -13.92
CA ALA A 28 9.65 11.51 -14.45
C ALA A 28 10.43 10.36 -15.09
N VAL A 29 11.45 10.66 -15.91
CA VAL A 29 12.29 9.63 -16.52
C VAL A 29 13.07 8.86 -15.46
N LEU A 30 13.68 9.55 -14.49
CA LEU A 30 14.48 8.91 -13.44
C LEU A 30 13.63 8.04 -12.51
N THR A 31 12.46 8.51 -12.07
CA THR A 31 11.61 7.75 -11.15
C THR A 31 11.04 6.51 -11.81
N PHE A 32 10.62 6.58 -13.08
CA PHE A 32 10.19 5.40 -13.83
C PHE A 32 11.35 4.45 -14.17
N ALA A 33 12.55 4.95 -14.45
CA ALA A 33 13.73 4.10 -14.62
C ALA A 33 14.09 3.35 -13.32
N LEU A 34 14.02 4.03 -12.17
CA LEU A 34 14.20 3.42 -10.86
C LEU A 34 13.10 2.41 -10.54
N LEU A 35 11.85 2.69 -10.92
CA LEU A 35 10.74 1.76 -10.76
C LEU A 35 10.91 0.52 -11.65
N ALA A 36 11.34 0.67 -12.90
CA ALA A 36 11.66 -0.45 -13.79
C ALA A 36 12.82 -1.30 -13.24
N TRP A 37 13.87 -0.67 -12.70
CA TRP A 37 14.92 -1.37 -11.99
C TRP A 37 14.38 -2.10 -10.75
N ALA A 38 13.49 -1.47 -9.97
CA ALA A 38 12.85 -2.07 -8.82
C ALA A 38 12.02 -3.30 -9.22
N THR A 39 11.30 -3.26 -10.35
CA THR A 39 10.60 -4.42 -10.93
C THR A 39 11.55 -5.60 -11.14
N VAL A 40 12.68 -5.38 -11.83
CA VAL A 40 13.67 -6.44 -12.07
C VAL A 40 14.21 -7.02 -10.75
N VAL A 41 14.46 -6.16 -9.76
CA VAL A 41 14.92 -6.61 -8.44
C VAL A 41 13.83 -7.41 -7.72
N THR A 42 12.57 -6.99 -7.76
CA THR A 42 11.44 -7.70 -7.14
C THR A 42 11.32 -9.11 -7.73
N TYR A 43 11.33 -9.24 -9.06
CA TYR A 43 11.28 -10.54 -9.73
C TYR A 43 12.43 -11.47 -9.34
N ARG A 44 13.65 -10.94 -9.18
CA ARG A 44 14.83 -11.72 -8.77
C ARG A 44 14.90 -12.04 -7.28
N SER A 45 14.13 -11.34 -6.44
CA SER A 45 14.22 -11.44 -4.98
C SER A 45 12.94 -11.95 -4.30
N ALA A 46 11.87 -12.15 -5.07
CA ALA A 46 10.66 -12.81 -4.60
C ALA A 46 10.97 -14.22 -4.04
N PRO A 47 10.18 -14.70 -3.07
CA PRO A 47 10.33 -16.06 -2.55
C PRO A 47 10.27 -17.09 -3.69
N PRO A 48 11.27 -17.98 -3.82
CA PRO A 48 11.25 -19.07 -4.78
C PRO A 48 10.25 -20.13 -4.34
N GLN A 49 9.65 -20.79 -5.32
CA GLN A 49 8.72 -21.88 -5.13
C GLN A 49 9.42 -23.18 -5.54
N PRO A 50 9.87 -24.02 -4.59
CA PRO A 50 10.46 -25.33 -4.89
C PRO A 50 9.54 -26.17 -5.78
N ALA A 51 10.12 -26.97 -6.66
CA ALA A 51 9.34 -27.94 -7.44
C ALA A 51 8.64 -28.93 -6.50
N ARG A 52 9.34 -29.38 -5.46
CA ARG A 52 8.81 -30.26 -4.41
C ARG A 52 9.37 -29.88 -3.05
N LEU A 53 8.53 -29.96 -2.02
CA LEU A 53 8.93 -30.04 -0.63
C LEU A 53 8.85 -31.51 -0.21
N VAL A 54 9.96 -32.08 0.24
CA VAL A 54 10.09 -33.53 0.51
C VAL A 54 10.47 -33.77 1.96
N ALA A 55 9.87 -34.78 2.58
CA ALA A 55 10.25 -35.23 3.92
C ALA A 55 11.48 -36.17 3.85
N PRO A 56 12.15 -36.47 4.99
CA PRO A 56 13.36 -37.30 4.98
C PRO A 56 13.13 -38.75 4.54
N ASP A 57 11.89 -39.24 4.62
CA ASP A 57 11.45 -40.54 4.14
C ASP A 57 11.19 -40.60 2.62
N GLY A 58 11.44 -39.48 1.90
CA GLY A 58 11.21 -39.35 0.47
C GLY A 58 9.76 -39.03 0.09
N SER A 59 8.84 -38.94 1.06
CA SER A 59 7.45 -38.59 0.77
C SER A 59 7.32 -37.10 0.41
N VAL A 60 6.50 -36.82 -0.61
CA VAL A 60 6.22 -35.44 -1.04
C VAL A 60 5.24 -34.81 -0.05
N VAL A 61 5.64 -33.68 0.54
CA VAL A 61 4.79 -32.87 1.41
C VAL A 61 3.86 -32.01 0.56
N MET A 62 4.41 -31.22 -0.36
CA MET A 62 3.66 -30.40 -1.32
C MET A 62 4.52 -30.14 -2.57
N THR A 63 3.87 -29.87 -3.71
CA THR A 63 4.54 -29.52 -4.97
C THR A 63 4.32 -28.06 -5.34
N ALA A 64 5.12 -27.53 -6.28
CA ALA A 64 4.88 -26.21 -6.86
C ALA A 64 3.45 -26.09 -7.42
N ARG A 65 2.96 -27.13 -8.09
CA ARG A 65 1.59 -27.12 -8.64
C ARG A 65 0.55 -26.99 -7.54
N ASP A 66 0.72 -27.69 -6.42
CA ASP A 66 -0.22 -27.61 -5.30
C ASP A 66 -0.31 -26.20 -4.71
N ILE A 67 0.83 -25.51 -4.60
CA ILE A 67 0.90 -24.13 -4.12
C ILE A 67 0.25 -23.17 -5.11
N THR A 68 0.46 -23.34 -6.42
CA THR A 68 -0.14 -22.47 -7.44
C THR A 68 -1.65 -22.69 -7.56
N ASP A 69 -2.09 -23.94 -7.57
CA ASP A 69 -3.52 -24.29 -7.57
C ASP A 69 -4.18 -23.78 -6.26
N GLY A 70 -3.48 -23.89 -5.14
CA GLY A 70 -3.90 -23.35 -3.85
C GLY A 70 -4.04 -21.83 -3.82
N LYS A 71 -3.11 -21.10 -4.46
CA LYS A 71 -3.23 -19.66 -4.61
C LYS A 71 -4.44 -19.28 -5.46
N ALA A 72 -4.68 -20.01 -6.55
CA ALA A 72 -5.85 -19.81 -7.39
C ALA A 72 -7.15 -20.05 -6.60
N SER A 73 -7.19 -21.08 -5.75
CA SER A 73 -8.31 -21.35 -4.83
C SER A 73 -8.47 -20.28 -3.74
N PHE A 74 -7.39 -19.79 -3.15
CA PHE A 74 -7.41 -18.65 -2.21
C PHE A 74 -8.07 -17.41 -2.84
N GLN A 75 -7.70 -17.10 -4.09
CA GLN A 75 -8.29 -16.01 -4.86
C GLN A 75 -9.76 -16.28 -5.21
N ARG A 76 -10.10 -17.47 -5.70
CA ARG A 76 -11.49 -17.84 -6.03
C ARG A 76 -12.43 -17.74 -4.83
N ALA A 77 -11.92 -18.01 -3.63
CA ALA A 77 -12.67 -17.92 -2.38
C ALA A 77 -12.68 -16.52 -1.75
N ASP A 78 -12.02 -15.53 -2.37
CA ASP A 78 -11.98 -14.15 -1.90
C ASP A 78 -11.50 -14.00 -0.45
N LEU A 79 -10.53 -14.81 -0.06
CA LEU A 79 -10.09 -14.88 1.34
C LEU A 79 -9.36 -13.60 1.78
N MET A 80 -8.84 -12.81 0.84
CA MET A 80 -8.21 -11.53 1.10
C MET A 80 -9.21 -10.45 1.59
N ASP A 81 -10.49 -10.66 1.33
CA ASP A 81 -11.58 -9.76 1.75
C ASP A 81 -12.25 -10.20 3.06
N TYR A 82 -11.88 -11.37 3.58
CA TYR A 82 -12.22 -11.79 4.94
C TYR A 82 -11.05 -11.63 5.91
N GLY A 83 -9.89 -12.22 5.59
CA GLY A 83 -8.64 -12.12 6.36
C GLY A 83 -7.53 -11.45 5.58
N SER A 84 -6.28 -11.75 5.91
CA SER A 84 -5.12 -11.17 5.22
C SER A 84 -3.97 -12.16 5.00
N ILE A 85 -3.12 -11.85 4.02
CA ILE A 85 -1.90 -12.60 3.72
C ILE A 85 -0.73 -11.61 3.59
N TYR A 86 0.39 -11.90 4.25
CA TYR A 86 1.51 -10.96 4.39
C TYR A 86 1.12 -9.56 4.93
N GLY A 87 0.06 -9.49 5.74
CA GLY A 87 -0.50 -8.27 6.29
C GLY A 87 -1.39 -7.50 5.31
N MET A 88 -1.65 -8.05 4.12
CA MET A 88 -2.46 -7.43 3.07
C MET A 88 -3.83 -8.11 3.00
N GLY A 89 -4.89 -7.35 3.21
CA GLY A 89 -6.27 -7.82 3.11
C GLY A 89 -7.20 -7.13 4.10
N SER A 90 -8.21 -7.88 4.55
CA SER A 90 -9.17 -7.48 5.56
C SER A 90 -8.65 -7.75 6.99
N TYR A 91 -9.24 -7.04 7.94
CA TYR A 91 -8.93 -7.16 9.38
C TYR A 91 -10.06 -7.83 10.17
N PHE A 92 -11.03 -8.44 9.47
CA PHE A 92 -12.19 -9.05 10.11
C PHE A 92 -11.87 -10.47 10.60
N GLY A 93 -11.30 -11.27 9.70
CA GLY A 93 -10.56 -12.48 10.01
C GLY A 93 -9.11 -12.20 10.39
N GLU A 94 -8.36 -13.27 10.62
CA GLU A 94 -6.95 -13.22 10.99
C GLU A 94 -6.04 -13.02 9.77
N ASP A 95 -4.77 -12.67 10.01
CA ASP A 95 -3.73 -12.85 9.00
C ASP A 95 -3.34 -14.33 8.94
N TYR A 96 -3.68 -15.00 7.84
CA TYR A 96 -3.44 -16.43 7.65
C TYR A 96 -1.95 -16.79 7.75
N THR A 97 -1.07 -15.87 7.35
CA THR A 97 0.38 -16.12 7.36
C THR A 97 0.90 -16.15 8.78
N ALA A 98 0.47 -15.20 9.62
CA ALA A 98 0.83 -15.12 11.02
C ALA A 98 0.18 -16.22 11.86
N GLU A 99 -1.12 -16.47 11.67
CA GLU A 99 -1.87 -17.52 12.38
C GLU A 99 -1.23 -18.88 12.15
N TYR A 100 -1.02 -19.26 10.89
CA TYR A 100 -0.49 -20.58 10.58
C TYR A 100 1.01 -20.69 10.81
N LEU A 101 1.77 -19.59 10.84
CA LEU A 101 3.16 -19.61 11.33
C LEU A 101 3.23 -19.98 12.82
N LEU A 102 2.41 -19.33 13.64
CA LEU A 102 2.33 -19.61 15.07
C LEU A 102 1.92 -21.07 15.30
N ARG A 103 0.86 -21.51 14.62
CA ARG A 103 0.34 -22.87 14.74
C ARG A 103 1.33 -23.93 14.26
N LEU A 104 2.04 -23.65 13.16
CA LEU A 104 3.13 -24.51 12.66
C LEU A 104 4.26 -24.64 13.68
N GLY A 105 4.65 -23.54 14.33
CA GLY A 105 5.65 -23.56 15.39
C GLY A 105 5.22 -24.37 16.62
N GLN A 106 3.97 -24.23 17.05
CA GLN A 106 3.39 -25.00 18.17
C GLN A 106 3.38 -26.50 17.88
N LEU A 107 2.83 -26.92 16.74
CA LEU A 107 2.77 -28.33 16.37
C LEU A 107 4.15 -28.93 16.12
N THR A 108 5.10 -28.15 15.60
CA THR A 108 6.49 -28.60 15.47
C THR A 108 7.13 -28.81 16.85
N ASN A 109 6.88 -27.94 17.84
CA ASN A 109 7.34 -28.17 19.22
C ASN A 109 6.73 -29.46 19.79
N ASP A 110 5.43 -29.69 19.63
CA ASP A 110 4.77 -30.90 20.11
C ASP A 110 5.36 -32.16 19.46
N ASN A 111 5.60 -32.13 18.15
CA ASN A 111 6.19 -33.25 17.42
C ASN A 111 7.62 -33.54 17.87
N ILE A 112 8.44 -32.52 18.11
CA ILE A 112 9.81 -32.68 18.63
C ILE A 112 9.78 -33.18 20.08
N ALA A 113 8.89 -32.65 20.92
CA ALA A 113 8.73 -33.06 22.31
C ALA A 113 8.36 -34.54 22.41
N LEU A 114 7.38 -34.98 21.62
CA LEU A 114 6.99 -36.39 21.53
C LEU A 114 8.15 -37.24 21.00
N SER A 115 8.86 -36.79 19.97
CA SER A 115 9.96 -37.56 19.38
C SER A 115 11.18 -37.69 20.30
N ARG A 116 11.47 -36.70 21.13
CA ARG A 116 12.68 -36.68 21.99
C ARG A 116 12.43 -37.19 23.40
N PHE A 117 11.26 -36.88 23.96
CA PHE A 117 10.94 -37.11 25.37
C PHE A 117 9.73 -38.01 25.59
N GLY A 118 9.00 -38.38 24.53
CA GLY A 118 7.77 -39.19 24.63
C GLY A 118 6.61 -38.48 25.34
N GLN A 119 6.70 -37.17 25.55
CA GLN A 119 5.73 -36.36 26.30
C GLN A 119 5.27 -35.15 25.48
N PRO A 120 4.04 -34.66 25.69
CA PRO A 120 3.57 -33.40 25.09
C PRO A 120 4.44 -32.22 25.53
N PHE A 121 4.61 -31.20 24.67
CA PHE A 121 5.45 -30.03 24.98
C PHE A 121 5.04 -29.33 26.28
N ALA A 122 3.74 -29.28 26.57
CA ALA A 122 3.19 -28.66 27.77
C ALA A 122 3.58 -29.37 29.08
N ALA A 123 3.95 -30.66 29.03
CA ALA A 123 4.34 -31.45 30.19
C ALA A 123 5.84 -31.38 30.51
N LEU A 124 6.65 -30.80 29.62
CA LEU A 124 8.10 -30.71 29.77
C LEU A 124 8.52 -29.62 30.78
N ASP A 125 9.63 -29.87 31.48
CA ASP A 125 10.30 -28.86 32.30
C ASP A 125 10.90 -27.73 31.44
N GLN A 126 11.40 -26.66 32.07
CA GLN A 126 11.84 -25.47 31.33
C GLN A 126 13.05 -25.74 30.43
N ASP A 127 14.00 -26.58 30.84
CA ASP A 127 15.21 -26.83 30.07
C ASP A 127 14.89 -27.69 28.83
N SER A 128 14.06 -28.71 29.01
CA SER A 128 13.55 -29.51 27.89
C SER A 128 12.72 -28.66 26.92
N ARG A 129 11.86 -27.76 27.42
CA ARG A 129 11.11 -26.82 26.56
C ARG A 129 12.03 -25.90 25.77
N ASN A 130 13.07 -25.35 26.39
CA ASN A 130 14.06 -24.51 25.72
C ASN A 130 14.80 -25.28 24.61
N SER A 131 15.19 -26.53 24.89
CA SER A 131 15.83 -27.42 23.90
C SER A 131 14.92 -27.71 22.71
N VAL A 132 13.65 -28.01 22.96
CA VAL A 132 12.64 -28.23 21.90
C VAL A 132 12.45 -26.97 21.06
N GLN A 133 12.26 -25.81 21.68
CA GLN A 133 12.07 -24.54 20.97
C GLN A 133 13.30 -24.16 20.13
N ALA A 134 14.51 -24.38 20.65
CA ALA A 134 15.74 -24.16 19.89
C ALA A 134 15.81 -25.05 18.65
N ALA A 135 15.46 -26.34 18.79
CA ALA A 135 15.41 -27.28 17.69
C ALA A 135 14.33 -26.90 16.65
N MET A 136 13.13 -26.53 17.09
CA MET A 136 12.05 -26.07 16.22
C MET A 136 12.48 -24.86 15.39
N ARG A 137 13.09 -23.85 16.04
CA ARG A 137 13.61 -22.66 15.35
C ARG A 137 14.66 -23.03 14.31
N GLN A 138 15.57 -23.95 14.64
CA GLN A 138 16.58 -24.44 13.71
C GLN A 138 15.94 -25.17 12.52
N GLN A 139 14.96 -26.03 12.77
CA GLN A 139 14.24 -26.78 11.74
C GLN A 139 13.49 -25.85 10.78
N LEU A 140 12.67 -24.93 11.28
CA LEU A 140 11.90 -24.00 10.44
C LEU A 140 12.79 -23.03 9.66
N LYS A 141 13.78 -22.42 10.32
CA LYS A 141 14.68 -21.44 9.67
C LYS A 141 15.64 -22.09 8.68
N GLY A 142 15.93 -23.38 8.86
CA GLY A 142 16.85 -24.16 8.04
C GLY A 142 16.28 -24.68 6.73
N ILE A 143 14.97 -24.55 6.49
CA ILE A 143 14.34 -24.97 5.22
C ILE A 143 14.84 -24.07 4.09
N ASP A 144 15.63 -24.63 3.17
CA ASP A 144 16.16 -23.92 2.01
C ASP A 144 15.18 -23.97 0.83
N LEU A 145 14.28 -22.98 0.77
CA LEU A 145 13.31 -22.81 -0.31
C LEU A 145 13.96 -22.52 -1.69
N SER A 146 15.27 -22.23 -1.76
CA SER A 146 15.94 -21.99 -3.04
C SER A 146 16.29 -23.26 -3.81
N ARG A 147 16.15 -24.43 -3.18
CA ARG A 147 16.37 -25.73 -3.82
C ARG A 147 15.15 -26.16 -4.62
N THR A 148 15.40 -26.89 -5.71
CA THR A 148 14.34 -27.54 -6.51
C THR A 148 13.54 -28.52 -5.68
N ASP A 149 14.24 -29.38 -4.92
CA ASP A 149 13.66 -30.27 -3.93
C ASP A 149 14.11 -29.78 -2.54
N ALA A 150 13.21 -29.09 -1.84
CA ALA A 150 13.47 -28.54 -0.52
C ALA A 150 13.15 -29.58 0.56
N LEU A 151 14.16 -29.94 1.37
CA LEU A 151 14.00 -30.89 2.46
C LEU A 151 13.24 -30.22 3.63
N VAL A 152 12.15 -30.84 4.04
CA VAL A 152 11.35 -30.45 5.21
C VAL A 152 11.61 -31.46 6.33
N PRO A 153 12.06 -31.05 7.53
CA PRO A 153 12.26 -31.96 8.65
C PRO A 153 10.99 -32.76 8.99
N ALA A 154 11.14 -33.99 9.48
CA ALA A 154 10.02 -34.92 9.67
C ALA A 154 8.93 -34.36 10.61
N GLU A 155 9.33 -33.65 11.66
CA GLU A 155 8.44 -33.03 12.64
C GLU A 155 7.66 -31.86 12.05
N VAL A 156 8.30 -31.07 11.18
CA VAL A 156 7.66 -29.97 10.43
C VAL A 156 6.71 -30.55 9.38
N ALA A 157 7.11 -31.60 8.67
CA ALA A 157 6.27 -32.27 7.67
C ALA A 157 5.00 -32.83 8.29
N ARG A 158 5.08 -33.42 9.50
CA ARG A 158 3.91 -33.89 10.26
C ARG A 158 3.01 -32.71 10.66
N ALA A 159 3.58 -31.60 11.14
CA ALA A 159 2.83 -30.39 11.48
C ALA A 159 2.08 -29.81 10.27
N ILE A 160 2.72 -29.74 9.10
CA ILE A 160 2.09 -29.29 7.84
C ILE A 160 0.89 -30.17 7.48
N ARG A 161 1.03 -31.50 7.58
CA ARG A 161 -0.07 -32.43 7.27
C ARG A 161 -1.27 -32.25 8.22
N SER A 162 -1.01 -32.09 9.52
CA SER A 162 -2.05 -31.81 10.51
C SER A 162 -2.77 -30.48 10.21
N LEU A 163 -2.00 -29.43 9.93
CA LEU A 163 -2.56 -28.11 9.59
C LEU A 163 -3.35 -28.11 8.31
N ARG A 164 -2.93 -28.85 7.27
CA ARG A 164 -3.68 -28.95 6.02
C ARG A 164 -5.12 -29.40 6.28
N VAL A 165 -5.31 -30.38 7.17
CA VAL A 165 -6.65 -30.89 7.54
C VAL A 165 -7.43 -29.85 8.35
N GLU A 166 -6.78 -29.19 9.32
CA GLU A 166 -7.39 -28.15 10.15
C GLU A 166 -7.89 -26.98 9.29
N ILE A 167 -7.05 -26.48 8.39
CA ILE A 167 -7.36 -25.37 7.49
C ILE A 167 -8.45 -25.76 6.49
N SER A 168 -8.35 -26.94 5.86
CA SER A 168 -9.38 -27.41 4.90
C SER A 168 -10.76 -27.42 5.54
N ARG A 169 -10.87 -28.01 6.74
CA ARG A 169 -12.13 -28.07 7.49
C ARG A 169 -12.66 -26.68 7.86
N ALA A 170 -11.78 -25.78 8.31
CA ALA A 170 -12.18 -24.42 8.65
C ALA A 170 -12.74 -23.66 7.44
N LEU A 171 -12.17 -23.86 6.25
CA LEU A 171 -12.63 -23.21 5.03
C LEU A 171 -13.97 -23.77 4.52
N THR A 172 -14.25 -25.06 4.73
CA THR A 172 -15.46 -25.74 4.23
C THR A 172 -16.63 -25.73 5.20
N HIS A 173 -16.51 -25.09 6.36
CA HIS A 173 -17.56 -25.03 7.37
C HIS A 173 -17.82 -23.60 7.85
N HIS A 174 -19.07 -23.31 8.18
CA HIS A 174 -19.45 -22.05 8.79
C HIS A 174 -18.89 -21.89 10.20
N ASP A 175 -18.49 -20.68 10.55
CA ASP A 175 -18.20 -20.26 11.92
C ASP A 175 -18.76 -18.84 12.12
N PHE A 176 -20.08 -18.77 12.32
CA PHE A 176 -20.79 -17.50 12.48
C PHE A 176 -20.35 -16.72 13.73
N ILE A 177 -19.79 -17.39 14.74
CA ILE A 177 -19.21 -16.70 15.91
C ILE A 177 -18.01 -15.86 15.49
N LYS A 178 -17.23 -16.34 14.51
CA LYS A 178 -16.17 -15.55 13.86
C LYS A 178 -16.68 -14.65 12.73
N GLY A 179 -17.97 -14.71 12.37
CA GLY A 179 -18.53 -14.04 11.20
C GLY A 179 -18.07 -14.67 9.89
N TRP A 180 -17.66 -15.94 9.93
CA TRP A 180 -17.19 -16.69 8.78
C TRP A 180 -18.33 -17.51 8.18
N THR A 181 -18.52 -17.34 6.87
CA THR A 181 -19.30 -18.24 6.04
C THR A 181 -18.36 -19.15 5.27
N GLN A 182 -18.74 -20.42 5.09
CA GLN A 182 -17.91 -21.35 4.33
C GLN A 182 -17.54 -20.79 2.95
N ALA A 183 -16.36 -21.15 2.46
CA ALA A 183 -15.92 -20.79 1.13
C ALA A 183 -16.71 -21.61 0.09
N TYR A 184 -17.89 -21.15 -0.31
CA TYR A 184 -18.79 -21.86 -1.23
C TYR A 184 -18.15 -22.21 -2.57
N SER A 185 -17.17 -21.42 -3.00
CA SER A 185 -16.39 -21.69 -4.19
C SER A 185 -15.31 -22.74 -3.98
N LEU A 186 -15.22 -23.47 -2.86
CA LEU A 186 -14.22 -24.51 -2.62
C LEU A 186 -14.89 -25.85 -2.26
N ASP A 187 -14.41 -26.93 -2.88
CA ASP A 187 -14.60 -28.29 -2.35
C ASP A 187 -13.43 -28.67 -1.43
N GLU A 188 -13.53 -29.83 -0.76
CA GLU A 188 -12.48 -30.33 0.13
C GLU A 188 -11.10 -30.46 -0.54
N ARG A 189 -11.05 -30.78 -1.85
CA ARG A 189 -9.79 -30.89 -2.58
C ARG A 189 -9.16 -29.52 -2.76
N HIS A 190 -9.93 -28.52 -3.20
CA HIS A 190 -9.46 -27.17 -3.41
C HIS A 190 -9.14 -26.48 -2.07
N ALA A 191 -9.91 -26.73 -1.01
CA ALA A 191 -9.61 -26.24 0.34
C ALA A 191 -8.27 -26.79 0.86
N ALA A 192 -7.98 -28.08 0.63
CA ALA A 192 -6.67 -28.65 0.94
C ALA A 192 -5.51 -28.01 0.14
N LYS A 193 -5.75 -27.61 -1.11
CA LYS A 193 -4.76 -26.85 -1.91
C LYS A 193 -4.59 -25.42 -1.38
N THR A 194 -5.68 -24.74 -1.04
CA THR A 194 -5.62 -23.42 -0.37
C THR A 194 -4.75 -23.50 0.88
N ALA A 195 -4.91 -24.55 1.69
CA ALA A 195 -4.06 -24.79 2.85
C ALA A 195 -2.57 -24.96 2.48
N ASP A 196 -2.25 -25.65 1.38
CA ASP A 196 -0.86 -25.76 0.88
C ASP A 196 -0.26 -24.40 0.55
N PHE A 197 -1.02 -23.53 -0.10
CA PHE A 197 -0.58 -22.16 -0.39
C PHE A 197 -0.35 -21.33 0.88
N LEU A 198 -1.28 -21.37 1.83
CA LEU A 198 -1.18 -20.61 3.08
C LEU A 198 -0.03 -21.11 3.96
N LEU A 199 0.21 -22.42 4.01
CA LEU A 199 1.34 -23.02 4.73
C LEU A 199 2.67 -22.72 4.03
N TYR A 200 2.72 -22.74 2.71
CA TYR A 200 3.88 -22.26 1.96
C TYR A 200 4.15 -20.78 2.27
N ALA A 201 3.12 -19.93 2.28
CA ALA A 201 3.27 -18.52 2.60
C ALA A 201 3.84 -18.33 4.02
N ALA A 202 3.31 -19.05 5.01
CA ALA A 202 3.84 -19.06 6.37
C ALA A 202 5.31 -19.51 6.41
N LEU A 203 5.71 -20.55 5.67
CA LEU A 203 7.10 -20.99 5.59
C LEU A 203 8.04 -19.89 5.07
N THR A 204 7.61 -19.10 4.07
CA THR A 204 8.46 -18.00 3.57
C THR A 204 8.78 -16.97 4.65
N THR A 205 7.95 -16.86 5.69
CA THR A 205 8.14 -15.88 6.76
C THR A 205 9.18 -16.24 7.79
N VAL A 206 9.59 -17.51 7.84
CA VAL A 206 10.58 -18.04 8.80
C VAL A 206 11.79 -18.66 8.13
N ALA A 207 11.64 -19.28 6.96
CA ALA A 207 12.73 -19.84 6.17
C ALA A 207 13.73 -18.75 5.76
N ARG A 208 15.02 -18.96 6.07
CA ARG A 208 16.06 -17.97 5.80
C ARG A 208 16.37 -17.86 4.31
N ARG A 209 16.70 -16.64 3.88
CA ARG A 209 17.31 -16.43 2.56
C ARG A 209 18.72 -17.05 2.53
N PRO A 210 19.14 -17.68 1.41
CA PRO A 210 20.48 -18.24 1.30
C PRO A 210 21.57 -17.21 1.61
N GLY A 211 22.47 -17.56 2.54
CA GLY A 211 23.58 -16.70 2.97
C GLY A 211 23.15 -15.46 3.76
N SER A 212 21.99 -15.49 4.42
CA SER A 212 21.45 -14.38 5.23
C SER A 212 20.78 -14.89 6.50
N ASP A 213 20.75 -14.06 7.55
CA ASP A 213 20.08 -14.38 8.82
C ASP A 213 18.61 -13.93 8.89
N VAL A 214 18.06 -13.44 7.77
CA VAL A 214 16.68 -12.95 7.67
C VAL A 214 15.85 -13.86 6.78
N SER A 215 14.55 -13.97 7.09
CA SER A 215 13.61 -14.74 6.28
C SER A 215 13.34 -14.11 4.91
N TRP A 216 12.57 -14.79 4.05
CA TRP A 216 12.16 -14.21 2.77
C TRP A 216 11.34 -12.93 2.94
N THR A 217 10.71 -12.76 4.10
CA THR A 217 9.88 -11.60 4.43
C THR A 217 10.48 -10.62 5.43
N GLN A 218 11.81 -10.59 5.57
CA GLN A 218 12.50 -9.66 6.48
C GLN A 218 12.09 -9.87 7.95
N ASN A 219 11.86 -11.13 8.34
CA ASN A 219 11.40 -11.55 9.67
C ASN A 219 10.02 -11.01 10.08
N TRP A 220 9.20 -10.56 9.12
CA TRP A 220 7.77 -10.35 9.33
C TRP A 220 7.04 -11.70 9.21
N PRO A 221 6.01 -12.01 10.02
CA PRO A 221 5.46 -11.20 11.11
C PRO A 221 6.29 -11.35 12.39
N TYR A 222 6.11 -10.43 13.33
CA TYR A 222 6.71 -10.55 14.66
C TYR A 222 6.13 -11.78 15.38
N GLU A 223 6.96 -12.78 15.62
CA GLU A 223 6.57 -14.01 16.33
C GLU A 223 7.79 -14.57 17.09
N PRO A 224 7.92 -14.26 18.40
CA PRO A 224 9.04 -14.70 19.23
C PRO A 224 9.18 -16.22 19.34
N LEU A 225 8.10 -17.00 19.21
CA LEU A 225 8.14 -18.46 19.27
C LEU A 225 9.11 -19.00 18.22
N VAL A 226 8.92 -18.60 16.96
CA VAL A 226 9.78 -18.99 15.83
C VAL A 226 11.03 -18.11 15.72
N GLY A 227 11.16 -17.11 16.59
CA GLY A 227 12.30 -16.20 16.66
C GLY A 227 12.33 -15.18 15.51
N ASN A 228 11.16 -14.74 15.05
CA ASN A 228 11.04 -13.59 14.17
C ASN A 228 11.07 -12.31 14.99
N ALA A 229 11.94 -11.38 14.62
CA ALA A 229 12.09 -10.07 15.25
C ALA A 229 12.54 -9.03 14.20
N PRO A 230 12.24 -7.74 14.42
CA PRO A 230 12.64 -6.68 13.50
C PRO A 230 14.15 -6.69 13.21
N THR A 231 14.50 -6.47 11.95
CA THR A 231 15.90 -6.49 11.51
C THR A 231 16.59 -5.16 11.82
N THR A 232 17.93 -5.15 11.92
CA THR A 232 18.71 -3.91 12.05
C THR A 232 18.44 -2.93 10.89
N ASN A 233 18.21 -3.46 9.69
CA ASN A 233 17.91 -2.65 8.50
C ASN A 233 16.57 -1.90 8.67
N THR A 234 15.57 -2.53 9.28
CA THR A 234 14.27 -1.90 9.59
C THR A 234 14.49 -0.63 10.42
N PHE A 235 15.25 -0.72 11.52
CA PHE A 235 15.55 0.44 12.36
C PHE A 235 16.37 1.52 11.63
N GLY A 236 17.39 1.12 10.85
CA GLY A 236 18.24 2.04 10.12
C GLY A 236 17.45 2.88 9.10
N TRP A 237 16.60 2.24 8.30
CA TRP A 237 15.79 2.94 7.30
C TRP A 237 14.67 3.79 7.89
N THR A 238 14.11 3.41 9.05
CA THR A 238 13.14 4.26 9.77
C THR A 238 13.74 5.60 10.18
N TRP A 239 14.95 5.62 10.74
CA TRP A 239 15.58 6.89 11.11
C TRP A 239 16.05 7.69 9.90
N ALA A 240 16.59 7.00 8.89
CA ALA A 240 16.98 7.64 7.63
C ALA A 240 15.78 8.31 6.94
N SER A 241 14.61 7.67 6.91
CA SER A 241 13.41 8.23 6.29
C SER A 241 12.91 9.46 7.05
N TYR A 242 12.88 9.45 8.39
CA TYR A 242 12.51 10.65 9.16
C TYR A 242 13.44 11.84 8.87
N CYS A 243 14.75 11.63 8.93
CA CYS A 243 15.73 12.69 8.66
C CYS A 243 15.57 13.24 7.23
N PHE A 244 15.37 12.35 6.25
CA PHE A 244 15.16 12.73 4.86
C PHE A 244 13.87 13.54 4.67
N THR A 245 12.76 13.14 5.31
CA THR A 245 11.48 13.87 5.25
C THR A 245 11.61 15.30 5.76
N PHE A 246 12.26 15.52 6.91
CA PHE A 246 12.46 16.87 7.44
C PHE A 246 13.36 17.73 6.54
N LEU A 247 14.40 17.14 5.95
CA LEU A 247 15.24 17.81 4.96
C LEU A 247 14.41 18.23 3.73
N CYS A 248 13.57 17.32 3.21
CA CYS A 248 12.70 17.59 2.07
C CYS A 248 11.70 18.72 2.36
N PHE A 249 11.10 18.78 3.55
CA PHE A 249 10.23 19.91 3.92
C PHE A 249 10.96 21.25 3.84
N GLY A 250 12.19 21.32 4.36
CA GLY A 250 13.01 22.53 4.27
C GLY A 250 13.29 22.94 2.82
N ILE A 251 13.65 21.98 1.96
CA ILE A 251 13.93 22.22 0.53
C ILE A 251 12.66 22.70 -0.18
N VAL A 252 11.52 22.03 0.01
CA VAL A 252 10.25 22.37 -0.64
C VAL A 252 9.78 23.77 -0.22
N LEU A 253 9.84 24.08 1.08
CA LEU A 253 9.49 25.41 1.58
C LEU A 253 10.40 26.49 0.99
N PHE A 254 11.72 26.23 0.91
CA PHE A 254 12.65 27.14 0.28
C PHE A 254 12.31 27.39 -1.20
N VAL A 255 12.11 26.32 -1.98
CA VAL A 255 11.77 26.42 -3.41
C VAL A 255 10.46 27.17 -3.61
N TYR A 256 9.44 26.83 -2.82
CA TYR A 256 8.14 27.52 -2.85
C TYR A 256 8.29 29.01 -2.57
N HIS A 257 8.95 29.40 -1.47
CA HIS A 257 9.11 30.81 -1.12
C HIS A 257 9.97 31.59 -2.11
N ARG A 258 10.99 30.95 -2.70
CA ARG A 258 11.97 31.64 -3.54
C ARG A 258 11.52 31.78 -5.00
N TYR A 259 10.73 30.84 -5.51
CA TYR A 259 10.43 30.72 -6.94
C TYR A 259 8.92 30.66 -7.28
N ILE A 260 8.05 30.30 -6.33
CA ILE A 260 6.61 30.13 -6.58
C ILE A 260 5.78 31.24 -5.94
N ARG A 261 6.00 31.52 -4.65
CA ARG A 261 5.32 32.56 -3.86
C ARG A 261 5.84 33.97 -4.22
N VAL A 262 5.70 34.33 -5.48
CA VAL A 262 5.92 35.69 -5.98
C VAL A 262 4.55 36.37 -6.10
N ASP A 263 4.50 37.70 -6.04
CA ASP A 263 3.25 38.43 -6.27
C ASP A 263 2.63 37.99 -7.60
N ASP A 264 1.31 37.73 -7.59
CA ASP A 264 0.61 37.22 -8.77
C ASP A 264 0.35 38.33 -9.80
N LEU A 265 1.44 38.73 -10.45
CA LEU A 265 1.47 39.77 -11.49
C LEU A 265 1.26 39.18 -12.90
N GLY A 266 0.88 37.90 -12.98
CA GLY A 266 0.69 37.19 -14.24
C GLY A 266 -0.57 37.64 -14.97
N THR A 267 -0.71 37.23 -16.24
CA THR A 267 -1.94 37.49 -17.01
C THR A 267 -3.08 36.62 -16.48
N MET A 268 -4.18 37.25 -16.09
CA MET A 268 -5.43 36.57 -15.76
C MET A 268 -6.08 36.02 -17.04
N ASP A 269 -6.57 34.78 -17.00
CA ASP A 269 -7.17 34.07 -18.14
C ASP A 269 -8.57 33.51 -17.77
N PRO A 270 -9.57 34.39 -17.55
CA PRO A 270 -10.88 34.01 -17.02
C PRO A 270 -11.77 33.32 -18.07
N THR A 271 -11.40 32.11 -18.46
CA THR A 271 -12.10 31.32 -19.50
C THR A 271 -13.49 30.83 -19.08
N LEU A 272 -13.75 30.70 -17.78
CA LEU A 272 -14.97 30.11 -17.20
C LEU A 272 -15.93 31.13 -16.54
N VAL A 273 -15.62 32.43 -16.59
CA VAL A 273 -16.45 33.47 -15.96
C VAL A 273 -17.77 33.72 -16.70
N ARG A 274 -17.84 33.38 -17.99
CA ARG A 274 -19.06 33.52 -18.79
C ARG A 274 -19.90 32.25 -18.72
N PHE A 275 -21.08 32.35 -18.11
CA PHE A 275 -22.08 31.28 -18.12
C PHE A 275 -22.69 31.13 -19.51
N ARG A 276 -22.18 30.18 -20.29
CA ARG A 276 -22.73 29.80 -21.60
C ARG A 276 -23.87 28.80 -21.41
N ALA A 277 -24.76 28.72 -22.40
CA ALA A 277 -25.74 27.65 -22.45
C ALA A 277 -25.04 26.28 -22.47
N LEU A 278 -25.55 25.33 -21.69
CA LEU A 278 -24.99 23.99 -21.63
C LEU A 278 -25.06 23.29 -23.00
N THR A 279 -23.91 22.79 -23.44
CA THR A 279 -23.76 21.94 -24.63
C THR A 279 -24.51 20.62 -24.48
N ARG A 280 -24.69 19.86 -25.58
CA ARG A 280 -25.42 18.58 -25.52
C ARG A 280 -24.65 17.57 -24.66
N SER A 281 -23.33 17.48 -24.81
CA SER A 281 -22.50 16.62 -23.96
C SER A 281 -22.55 17.00 -22.48
N GLN A 282 -22.52 18.30 -22.13
CA GLN A 282 -22.60 18.73 -20.72
C GLN A 282 -23.92 18.32 -20.05
N ARG A 283 -25.05 18.43 -20.75
CA ARG A 283 -26.35 17.97 -20.21
C ARG A 283 -26.36 16.46 -19.97
N LYS A 284 -25.75 15.69 -20.88
CA LYS A 284 -25.63 14.23 -20.77
C LYS A 284 -24.71 13.78 -19.64
N VAL A 285 -23.80 14.62 -19.16
CA VAL A 285 -23.00 14.30 -17.98
C VAL A 285 -23.85 14.27 -16.69
N GLY A 286 -24.99 14.95 -16.62
CA GLY A 286 -25.81 15.02 -15.40
C GLY A 286 -26.14 13.65 -14.78
N LYS A 287 -26.43 12.64 -15.61
CA LYS A 287 -26.71 11.26 -15.16
C LYS A 287 -25.50 10.55 -14.52
N TYR A 288 -24.27 10.95 -14.84
CA TYR A 288 -23.07 10.41 -14.18
C TYR A 288 -23.11 10.72 -12.69
N PHE A 289 -23.43 11.97 -12.33
CA PHE A 289 -23.48 12.40 -10.93
C PHE A 289 -24.62 11.75 -10.14
N LEU A 290 -25.71 11.37 -10.79
CA LEU A 290 -26.78 10.58 -10.16
C LEU A 290 -26.29 9.16 -9.81
N VAL A 291 -25.59 8.50 -10.74
CA VAL A 291 -24.98 7.18 -10.47
C VAL A 291 -23.91 7.29 -9.39
N VAL A 292 -23.07 8.33 -9.42
CA VAL A 292 -22.09 8.61 -8.36
C VAL A 292 -22.77 8.68 -6.99
N ALA A 293 -23.86 9.45 -6.86
CA ALA A 293 -24.59 9.57 -5.61
C ALA A 293 -25.19 8.22 -5.16
N ALA A 294 -25.76 7.45 -6.09
CA ALA A 294 -26.32 6.13 -5.78
C ALA A 294 -25.26 5.13 -5.31
N VAL A 295 -24.11 5.06 -6.00
CA VAL A 295 -23.00 4.16 -5.64
C VAL A 295 -22.34 4.60 -4.33
N LEU A 296 -22.24 5.90 -4.06
CA LEU A 296 -21.77 6.42 -2.76
C LEU A 296 -22.71 5.98 -1.63
N LEU A 297 -24.03 6.08 -1.80
CA LEU A 297 -25.00 5.61 -0.80
C LEU A 297 -24.89 4.10 -0.57
N LEU A 298 -24.71 3.32 -1.64
CA LEU A 298 -24.46 1.87 -1.53
C LEU A 298 -23.17 1.58 -0.76
N GLN A 299 -22.09 2.31 -1.03
CA GLN A 299 -20.82 2.17 -0.30
C GLN A 299 -21.01 2.45 1.20
N ILE A 300 -21.74 3.52 1.54
CA ILE A 300 -22.02 3.89 2.93
C ILE A 300 -22.85 2.81 3.62
N ALA A 301 -23.88 2.27 2.94
CA ALA A 301 -24.69 1.18 3.47
C ALA A 301 -23.86 -0.09 3.73
N ALA A 302 -23.05 -0.52 2.75
CA ALA A 302 -22.14 -1.65 2.91
C ALA A 302 -21.14 -1.40 4.06
N GLY A 303 -20.58 -0.19 4.14
CA GLY A 303 -19.67 0.20 5.23
C GLY A 303 -20.32 0.19 6.61
N ALA A 304 -21.59 0.57 6.71
CA ALA A 304 -22.35 0.51 7.95
C ALA A 304 -22.59 -0.95 8.41
N ILE A 305 -22.91 -1.86 7.47
CA ILE A 305 -23.05 -3.29 7.74
C ILE A 305 -21.72 -3.88 8.22
N LEU A 306 -20.64 -3.66 7.47
CA LEU A 306 -19.30 -4.14 7.82
C LEU A 306 -18.82 -3.60 9.16
N GLY A 307 -19.05 -2.30 9.42
CA GLY A 307 -18.71 -1.67 10.69
C GLY A 307 -19.47 -2.29 11.87
N HIS A 308 -20.74 -2.64 11.67
CA HIS A 308 -21.56 -3.32 12.69
C HIS A 308 -21.07 -4.74 12.98
N TYR A 309 -20.61 -5.47 11.97
CA TYR A 309 -20.14 -6.84 12.13
C TYR A 309 -18.93 -6.99 13.05
N TYR A 310 -18.15 -5.93 13.27
CA TYR A 310 -17.11 -5.94 14.30
C TYR A 310 -17.67 -5.98 15.74
N THR A 311 -18.94 -5.65 15.94
CA THR A 311 -19.61 -5.68 17.25
C THR A 311 -20.52 -6.89 17.43
N ASP A 312 -21.29 -7.26 16.40
CA ASP A 312 -22.08 -8.49 16.34
C ASP A 312 -21.74 -9.21 15.04
N ARG A 313 -20.95 -10.29 15.15
CA ARG A 313 -20.47 -11.07 14.00
C ARG A 313 -21.53 -11.99 13.40
N THR A 314 -22.67 -12.15 14.08
CA THR A 314 -23.69 -13.13 13.69
C THR A 314 -24.87 -12.50 12.95
N SER A 315 -25.09 -11.20 13.13
CA SER A 315 -26.26 -10.52 12.58
C SER A 315 -26.05 -9.01 12.47
N PHE A 316 -26.88 -8.35 11.67
CA PHE A 316 -27.05 -6.90 11.67
C PHE A 316 -28.37 -6.56 12.36
N TYR A 317 -28.31 -6.22 13.66
CA TYR A 317 -29.50 -5.96 14.49
C TYR A 317 -30.56 -7.09 14.44
N GLY A 318 -30.13 -8.35 14.43
CA GLY A 318 -31.00 -9.52 14.32
C GLY A 318 -31.36 -9.94 12.89
N ILE A 319 -30.83 -9.26 11.87
CA ILE A 319 -30.99 -9.63 10.46
C ILE A 319 -29.72 -10.37 10.00
N HIS A 320 -29.87 -11.60 9.54
CA HIS A 320 -28.74 -12.44 9.10
C HIS A 320 -28.41 -12.20 7.61
N PHE A 321 -27.75 -11.09 7.30
CA PHE A 321 -27.34 -10.83 5.90
C PHE A 321 -26.31 -11.85 5.39
N ASP A 322 -25.44 -12.37 6.27
CA ASP A 322 -24.36 -13.30 5.90
C ASP A 322 -24.86 -14.63 5.33
N ASP A 323 -26.12 -14.99 5.60
CA ASP A 323 -26.75 -16.17 5.02
C ASP A 323 -26.85 -16.09 3.48
N VAL A 324 -26.89 -14.86 2.94
CA VAL A 324 -27.05 -14.60 1.50
C VAL A 324 -25.85 -13.85 0.95
N LEU A 325 -25.41 -12.80 1.65
CA LEU A 325 -24.35 -11.89 1.23
C LEU A 325 -23.22 -11.97 2.25
N PRO A 326 -22.18 -12.78 1.98
CA PRO A 326 -21.11 -13.02 2.94
C PRO A 326 -20.26 -11.77 3.16
N PHE A 327 -19.56 -11.71 4.31
CA PHE A 327 -18.73 -10.57 4.71
C PHE A 327 -17.75 -10.10 3.61
N ASN A 328 -17.03 -11.04 2.99
CA ASN A 328 -16.08 -10.76 1.92
C ASN A 328 -16.75 -10.07 0.72
N PHE A 329 -17.96 -10.46 0.35
CA PHE A 329 -18.70 -9.79 -0.72
C PHE A 329 -19.15 -8.37 -0.33
N TRP A 330 -19.65 -8.18 0.89
CA TRP A 330 -19.96 -6.82 1.39
C TRP A 330 -18.74 -5.91 1.38
N ARG A 331 -17.57 -6.45 1.76
CA ARG A 331 -16.31 -5.73 1.71
C ARG A 331 -15.91 -5.39 0.28
N SER A 332 -16.00 -6.36 -0.64
CA SER A 332 -15.74 -6.15 -2.06
C SER A 332 -16.59 -5.00 -2.63
N ILE A 333 -17.90 -4.94 -2.33
CA ILE A 333 -18.75 -3.78 -2.68
C ILE A 333 -18.17 -2.49 -2.07
N HIS A 334 -17.88 -2.51 -0.77
CA HIS A 334 -17.44 -1.31 -0.05
C HIS A 334 -16.12 -0.74 -0.57
N ILE A 335 -15.18 -1.57 -1.00
CA ILE A 335 -13.84 -1.12 -1.44
C ILE A 335 -13.73 -0.91 -2.95
N GLN A 336 -14.57 -1.57 -3.76
CA GLN A 336 -14.68 -1.28 -5.19
C GLN A 336 -15.52 -0.03 -5.48
N ALA A 337 -16.56 0.24 -4.67
CA ALA A 337 -17.43 1.38 -4.90
C ALA A 337 -16.68 2.73 -4.95
N PRO A 338 -15.67 3.03 -4.11
CA PRO A 338 -14.81 4.22 -4.25
C PRO A 338 -14.12 4.31 -5.60
N ILE A 339 -13.60 3.20 -6.13
CA ILE A 339 -12.96 3.17 -7.45
C ILE A 339 -13.96 3.60 -8.52
N VAL A 340 -15.21 3.17 -8.37
CA VAL A 340 -16.32 3.50 -9.29
C VAL A 340 -16.78 4.95 -9.13
N TRP A 341 -17.24 5.38 -7.95
CA TRP A 341 -17.89 6.69 -7.80
C TRP A 341 -16.89 7.84 -7.83
N ILE A 342 -15.67 7.68 -7.27
CA ILE A 342 -14.62 8.71 -7.37
C ILE A 342 -14.17 8.80 -8.83
N GLY A 343 -13.90 7.66 -9.47
CA GLY A 343 -13.53 7.59 -10.89
C GLY A 343 -14.59 8.23 -11.79
N LEU A 344 -15.86 7.87 -11.63
CA LEU A 344 -16.99 8.45 -12.38
C LEU A 344 -17.17 9.94 -12.11
N SER A 345 -16.90 10.42 -10.89
CA SER A 345 -16.94 11.84 -10.56
C SER A 345 -15.91 12.62 -11.36
N TRP A 346 -14.67 12.14 -11.41
CA TRP A 346 -13.60 12.77 -12.19
C TRP A 346 -13.82 12.65 -13.70
N ILE A 347 -14.28 11.49 -14.17
CA ILE A 347 -14.66 11.28 -15.57
C ILE A 347 -15.74 12.29 -15.98
N GLY A 348 -16.81 12.39 -15.18
CA GLY A 348 -17.90 13.33 -15.40
C GLY A 348 -17.43 14.78 -15.38
N ALA A 349 -16.66 15.17 -14.36
CA ALA A 349 -16.10 16.52 -14.24
C ALA A 349 -15.24 16.89 -15.45
N GLY A 350 -14.32 16.01 -15.88
CA GLY A 350 -13.49 16.23 -17.07
C GLY A 350 -14.32 16.40 -18.34
N LEU A 351 -15.34 15.55 -18.55
CA LEU A 351 -16.22 15.62 -19.72
C LEU A 351 -17.11 16.86 -19.72
N PHE A 352 -17.51 17.34 -18.55
CA PHE A 352 -18.27 18.57 -18.40
C PHE A 352 -17.41 19.81 -18.67
N LEU A 353 -16.18 19.82 -18.16
CA LEU A 353 -15.25 20.93 -18.28
C LEU A 353 -14.64 21.04 -19.67
N ALA A 354 -14.33 19.94 -20.36
CA ALA A 354 -13.60 20.00 -21.64
C ALA A 354 -14.25 20.92 -22.70
N PRO A 355 -15.58 20.90 -22.96
CA PRO A 355 -16.22 21.87 -23.86
C PRO A 355 -16.29 23.30 -23.31
N ALA A 356 -16.28 23.47 -21.98
CA ALA A 356 -16.23 24.80 -21.34
C ALA A 356 -14.84 25.44 -21.53
N ILE A 357 -13.78 24.63 -21.38
CA ILE A 357 -12.39 25.00 -21.60
C ILE A 357 -12.14 25.37 -23.06
N SER A 358 -12.52 24.51 -24.00
CA SER A 358 -12.31 24.77 -25.43
C SER A 358 -13.28 25.82 -26.01
N GLY A 359 -14.36 26.13 -25.28
CA GLY A 359 -15.41 27.04 -25.69
C GLY A 359 -16.29 26.52 -26.83
N ARG A 360 -16.13 25.27 -27.27
CA ARG A 360 -16.88 24.66 -28.38
C ARG A 360 -17.11 23.17 -28.16
N GLU A 361 -18.30 22.68 -28.49
CA GLU A 361 -18.57 21.23 -28.50
C GLU A 361 -17.98 20.55 -29.74
N ALA A 362 -17.26 19.45 -29.53
CA ALA A 362 -16.75 18.63 -30.63
C ALA A 362 -17.89 17.83 -31.31
N ARG A 363 -17.83 17.65 -32.64
CA ARG A 363 -18.92 17.03 -33.43
C ARG A 363 -19.25 15.62 -32.95
N GLY A 364 -20.46 15.35 -32.46
CA GLY A 364 -20.85 14.02 -31.97
C GLY A 364 -20.37 13.69 -30.55
N GLN A 365 -19.98 14.67 -29.73
CA GLN A 365 -19.50 14.43 -28.36
C GLN A 365 -20.59 13.83 -27.48
N GLY A 366 -21.83 14.36 -27.55
CA GLY A 366 -22.95 13.88 -26.75
C GLY A 366 -23.22 12.37 -26.85
N PRO A 367 -23.41 11.78 -28.04
CA PRO A 367 -23.58 10.33 -28.20
C PRO A 367 -22.41 9.50 -27.64
N LEU A 368 -21.17 9.96 -27.79
CA LEU A 368 -20.00 9.26 -27.25
C LEU A 368 -19.96 9.28 -25.72
N VAL A 369 -20.36 10.39 -25.10
CA VAL A 369 -20.51 10.50 -23.64
C VAL A 369 -21.61 9.56 -23.13
N ASP A 370 -22.69 9.37 -23.88
CA ASP A 370 -23.71 8.37 -23.53
C ASP A 370 -23.21 6.93 -23.70
N GLY A 371 -22.44 6.67 -24.75
CA GLY A 371 -21.84 5.36 -24.99
C GLY A 371 -20.89 4.96 -23.85
N LEU A 372 -20.00 5.88 -23.44
CA LEU A 372 -19.12 5.67 -22.28
C LEU A 372 -19.94 5.41 -21.01
N PHE A 373 -21.02 6.16 -20.78
CA PHE A 373 -21.86 6.00 -19.59
C PHE A 373 -22.44 4.58 -19.50
N TRP A 374 -23.10 4.14 -20.56
CA TRP A 374 -23.76 2.84 -20.56
C TRP A 374 -22.75 1.69 -20.55
N ALA A 375 -21.61 1.84 -21.24
CA ALA A 375 -20.52 0.89 -21.14
C ALA A 375 -20.04 0.75 -19.68
N THR A 376 -19.82 1.87 -18.97
CA THR A 376 -19.41 1.83 -17.57
C THR A 376 -20.46 1.19 -16.68
N VAL A 377 -21.76 1.49 -16.87
CA VAL A 377 -22.84 0.85 -16.10
C VAL A 377 -22.84 -0.66 -16.30
N VAL A 378 -22.71 -1.14 -17.54
CA VAL A 378 -22.65 -2.57 -17.84
C VAL A 378 -21.42 -3.22 -17.21
N ILE A 379 -20.25 -2.57 -17.30
CA ILE A 379 -19.00 -3.10 -16.73
C ILE A 379 -19.09 -3.19 -15.21
N VAL A 380 -19.55 -2.14 -14.53
CA VAL A 380 -19.64 -2.11 -13.07
C VAL A 380 -20.69 -3.10 -12.56
N ALA A 381 -21.88 -3.12 -13.15
CA ALA A 381 -22.92 -4.07 -12.76
C ALA A 381 -22.49 -5.51 -13.03
N GLY A 382 -21.89 -5.77 -14.20
CA GLY A 382 -21.37 -7.07 -14.56
C GLY A 382 -20.24 -7.55 -13.66
N ALA A 383 -19.32 -6.65 -13.27
CA ALA A 383 -18.26 -6.94 -12.30
C ALA A 383 -18.84 -7.33 -10.94
N LEU A 384 -19.73 -6.52 -10.35
CA LEU A 384 -20.30 -6.80 -9.03
C LEU A 384 -21.13 -8.10 -9.01
N ILE A 385 -21.91 -8.35 -10.07
CA ILE A 385 -22.65 -9.61 -10.23
C ILE A 385 -21.67 -10.78 -10.38
N GLY A 386 -20.63 -10.61 -11.20
CA GLY A 386 -19.56 -11.58 -11.38
C GLY A 386 -18.88 -11.92 -10.05
N ASP A 387 -18.53 -10.92 -9.26
CA ASP A 387 -17.85 -11.10 -7.99
C ASP A 387 -18.69 -11.95 -7.03
N TYR A 388 -19.98 -11.61 -6.89
CA TYR A 388 -20.91 -12.39 -6.08
C TYR A 388 -21.01 -13.84 -6.56
N LEU A 389 -21.27 -14.05 -7.85
CA LEU A 389 -21.42 -15.38 -8.42
C LEU A 389 -20.12 -16.21 -8.36
N GLY A 390 -18.97 -15.55 -8.41
CA GLY A 390 -17.65 -16.16 -8.22
C GLY A 390 -17.44 -16.61 -6.78
N ILE A 391 -17.71 -15.73 -5.80
CA ILE A 391 -17.59 -16.02 -4.35
C ILE A 391 -18.52 -17.16 -3.95
N MET A 392 -19.76 -17.15 -4.44
CA MET A 392 -20.76 -18.18 -4.16
C MET A 392 -20.52 -19.50 -4.93
N GLY A 393 -19.46 -19.59 -5.73
CA GLY A 393 -19.10 -20.81 -6.46
C GLY A 393 -19.97 -21.12 -7.68
N VAL A 394 -20.87 -20.23 -8.08
CA VAL A 394 -21.74 -20.43 -9.27
C VAL A 394 -20.91 -20.40 -10.56
N ILE A 395 -19.88 -19.54 -10.62
CA ILE A 395 -18.93 -19.49 -11.73
C ILE A 395 -17.68 -20.27 -11.35
N GLU A 396 -17.68 -21.58 -11.57
CA GLU A 396 -16.51 -22.42 -11.30
C GLU A 396 -15.44 -22.29 -12.40
N ASN A 397 -15.86 -22.46 -13.65
CA ASN A 397 -14.99 -22.34 -14.82
C ASN A 397 -15.03 -20.91 -15.35
N GLY A 398 -13.86 -20.29 -15.55
CA GLY A 398 -13.79 -18.90 -16.00
C GLY A 398 -13.98 -17.86 -14.90
N TRP A 399 -13.93 -18.25 -13.62
CA TRP A 399 -13.99 -17.35 -12.46
C TRP A 399 -13.01 -16.18 -12.57
N PHE A 400 -11.79 -16.41 -13.06
CA PHE A 400 -10.79 -15.37 -13.28
C PHE A 400 -11.24 -14.31 -14.30
N TRP A 401 -12.06 -14.69 -15.27
CA TRP A 401 -12.52 -13.81 -16.35
C TRP A 401 -13.80 -13.06 -16.00
N PHE A 402 -14.80 -13.77 -15.49
CA PHE A 402 -16.15 -13.24 -15.31
C PHE A 402 -16.61 -13.22 -13.85
N GLY A 403 -15.89 -13.88 -12.95
CA GLY A 403 -16.15 -13.91 -11.51
C GLY A 403 -15.27 -12.91 -10.75
N ASN A 404 -14.74 -13.36 -9.60
CA ASN A 404 -13.87 -12.58 -8.70
C ASN A 404 -12.40 -13.04 -8.76
N GLN A 405 -11.46 -12.13 -8.98
CA GLN A 405 -10.02 -12.36 -8.90
C GLN A 405 -9.46 -12.48 -7.47
N GLY A 406 -10.23 -12.14 -6.43
CA GLY A 406 -9.85 -12.33 -5.03
C GLY A 406 -8.64 -11.53 -4.57
N LEU A 407 -8.45 -10.35 -5.18
CA LEU A 407 -7.40 -9.41 -4.84
C LEU A 407 -8.06 -8.14 -4.35
N SER A 408 -7.91 -7.79 -3.07
CA SER A 408 -8.52 -6.56 -2.57
C SER A 408 -8.13 -5.35 -3.43
N TYR A 409 -9.14 -4.54 -3.79
CA TYR A 409 -9.14 -3.43 -4.74
C TYR A 409 -9.11 -3.79 -6.24
N LEU A 410 -8.89 -5.05 -6.60
CA LEU A 410 -8.87 -5.60 -7.97
C LEU A 410 -9.66 -6.91 -8.06
N GLU A 411 -10.84 -6.93 -7.46
CA GLU A 411 -11.73 -8.09 -7.35
C GLU A 411 -12.36 -8.42 -8.71
N LEU A 412 -12.83 -7.41 -9.43
CA LEU A 412 -13.50 -7.60 -10.72
C LEU A 412 -12.76 -8.53 -11.69
N GLY A 413 -13.49 -9.49 -12.27
CA GLY A 413 -12.97 -10.44 -13.26
C GLY A 413 -12.23 -9.78 -14.44
N ARG A 414 -11.27 -10.49 -15.03
CA ARG A 414 -10.37 -9.99 -16.08
C ARG A 414 -11.10 -9.40 -17.29
N PHE A 415 -12.24 -9.97 -17.69
CA PHE A 415 -13.05 -9.45 -18.79
C PHE A 415 -13.56 -8.04 -18.47
N TRP A 416 -14.12 -7.86 -17.27
CA TRP A 416 -14.58 -6.57 -16.78
C TRP A 416 -13.42 -5.58 -16.62
N GLN A 417 -12.25 -6.07 -16.19
CA GLN A 417 -11.04 -5.25 -16.05
C GLN A 417 -10.55 -4.68 -17.38
N ILE A 418 -10.55 -5.51 -18.44
CA ILE A 418 -10.22 -5.07 -19.79
C ILE A 418 -11.27 -4.07 -20.30
N GLY A 419 -12.56 -4.33 -20.07
CA GLY A 419 -13.63 -3.40 -20.40
C GLY A 419 -13.45 -2.04 -19.73
N PHE A 420 -13.13 -2.02 -18.44
CA PHE A 420 -12.85 -0.81 -17.67
C PHE A 420 -11.64 -0.06 -18.24
N PHE A 421 -10.54 -0.76 -18.53
CA PHE A 421 -9.36 -0.18 -19.19
C PHE A 421 -9.71 0.48 -20.53
N ILE A 422 -10.47 -0.21 -21.40
CA ILE A 422 -10.94 0.35 -22.67
C ILE A 422 -11.79 1.59 -22.43
N GLY A 423 -12.65 1.58 -21.41
CA GLY A 423 -13.43 2.73 -20.98
C GLY A 423 -12.56 3.93 -20.60
N LEU A 424 -11.48 3.73 -19.85
CA LEU A 424 -10.53 4.80 -19.48
C LEU A 424 -9.78 5.35 -20.69
N VAL A 425 -9.33 4.50 -21.61
CA VAL A 425 -8.69 4.94 -22.87
C VAL A 425 -9.67 5.75 -23.71
N PHE A 426 -10.90 5.26 -23.83
CA PHE A 426 -11.95 5.96 -24.55
C PHE A 426 -12.28 7.31 -23.90
N TRP A 427 -12.37 7.37 -22.58
CA TRP A 427 -12.54 8.61 -21.83
C TRP A 427 -11.41 9.61 -22.11
N SER A 428 -10.14 9.19 -22.03
CA SER A 428 -9.01 10.07 -22.35
C SER A 428 -9.09 10.61 -23.78
N ALA A 429 -9.51 9.79 -24.74
CA ALA A 429 -9.75 10.23 -26.11
C ALA A 429 -10.91 11.27 -26.21
N LEU A 430 -11.97 11.11 -25.41
CA LEU A 430 -13.05 12.09 -25.34
C LEU A 430 -12.60 13.43 -24.73
N ILE A 431 -11.71 13.39 -23.73
CA ILE A 431 -11.10 14.59 -23.14
C ILE A 431 -10.20 15.30 -24.17
N LEU A 432 -9.32 14.56 -24.87
CA LEU A 432 -8.49 15.11 -25.96
C LEU A 432 -9.36 15.84 -26.98
N ARG A 433 -10.43 15.20 -27.42
CA ARG A 433 -11.34 15.75 -28.43
C ARG A 433 -12.18 16.92 -27.91
N GLY A 434 -12.50 16.91 -26.62
CA GLY A 434 -13.23 17.98 -25.95
C GLY A 434 -12.39 19.24 -25.75
N LEU A 435 -11.11 19.08 -25.39
CA LEU A 435 -10.15 20.17 -25.23
C LEU A 435 -9.69 20.76 -26.57
N TRP A 436 -9.53 19.92 -27.59
CA TRP A 436 -9.15 20.37 -28.94
C TRP A 436 -10.14 19.85 -30.00
N PRO A 437 -11.26 20.57 -30.23
CA PRO A 437 -12.30 20.15 -31.17
C PRO A 437 -11.84 20.16 -32.65
N GLY A 438 -11.37 19.01 -33.12
CA GLY A 438 -11.04 18.75 -34.54
C GLY A 438 -9.59 18.37 -34.79
N LEU A 439 -9.33 17.69 -35.91
CA LEU A 439 -8.02 17.10 -36.19
C LEU A 439 -6.89 18.15 -36.28
N ALA A 440 -7.17 19.33 -36.85
CA ALA A 440 -6.19 20.41 -36.94
C ALA A 440 -5.76 20.92 -35.55
N ALA A 441 -6.72 21.09 -34.65
CA ALA A 441 -6.46 21.52 -33.27
C ALA A 441 -5.66 20.46 -32.50
N ILE A 442 -6.01 19.18 -32.65
CA ILE A 442 -5.26 18.06 -32.04
C ILE A 442 -3.81 18.03 -32.56
N LYS A 443 -3.59 18.16 -33.88
CA LYS A 443 -2.24 18.21 -34.47
C LYS A 443 -1.43 19.39 -33.91
N GLN A 444 -2.06 20.55 -33.75
CA GLN A 444 -1.41 21.72 -33.17
C GLN A 444 -1.08 21.50 -31.69
N ALA A 445 -2.01 20.93 -30.90
CA ALA A 445 -1.80 20.61 -29.49
C ALA A 445 -0.65 19.62 -29.31
N ALA A 446 -0.59 18.58 -30.14
CA ALA A 446 0.51 17.63 -30.15
C ALA A 446 1.84 18.33 -30.47
N ARG A 447 1.90 19.18 -31.50
CA ARG A 447 3.11 19.95 -31.83
C ARG A 447 3.55 20.84 -30.65
N GLN A 448 2.60 21.48 -29.96
CA GLN A 448 2.89 22.29 -28.77
C GLN A 448 3.48 21.43 -27.64
N PHE A 449 2.92 20.25 -27.39
CA PHE A 449 3.42 19.32 -26.38
C PHE A 449 4.87 18.91 -26.67
N TRP A 450 5.14 18.44 -27.89
CA TRP A 450 6.48 17.98 -28.30
C TRP A 450 7.53 19.09 -28.40
N THR A 451 7.11 20.34 -28.63
CA THR A 451 8.02 21.50 -28.67
C THR A 451 8.20 22.17 -27.31
N GLY A 452 7.71 21.57 -26.21
CA GLY A 452 7.84 22.10 -24.85
C GLY A 452 6.91 23.28 -24.53
N ARG A 453 5.97 23.61 -25.44
CA ARG A 453 4.93 24.64 -25.24
C ARG A 453 3.72 24.05 -24.50
N ILE A 454 4.01 23.31 -23.42
CA ILE A 454 3.04 22.61 -22.57
C ILE A 454 2.28 23.65 -21.75
N ARG A 455 0.95 23.56 -21.79
CA ARG A 455 0.00 24.37 -21.03
C ARG A 455 -0.82 23.49 -20.10
N LEU A 456 -1.59 24.11 -19.22
CA LEU A 456 -2.45 23.39 -18.28
C LEU A 456 -3.44 22.42 -18.95
N GLU A 457 -3.96 22.74 -20.13
CA GLU A 457 -4.82 21.83 -20.91
C GLU A 457 -4.08 20.54 -21.33
N HIS A 458 -2.80 20.66 -21.68
CA HIS A 458 -1.96 19.50 -21.97
C HIS A 458 -1.74 18.65 -20.72
N LEU A 459 -1.58 19.26 -19.56
CA LEU A 459 -1.42 18.55 -18.28
C LEU A 459 -2.71 17.83 -17.87
N ILE A 460 -3.89 18.43 -18.11
CA ILE A 460 -5.19 17.77 -17.92
C ILE A 460 -5.29 16.54 -18.84
N TRP A 461 -5.00 16.66 -20.12
CA TRP A 461 -5.05 15.49 -21.01
C TRP A 461 -3.98 14.44 -20.65
N ALA A 462 -2.75 14.85 -20.35
CA ALA A 462 -1.67 13.96 -19.97
C ALA A 462 -2.00 13.16 -18.70
N SER A 463 -2.63 13.78 -17.70
CA SER A 463 -3.10 13.09 -16.50
C SER A 463 -4.20 12.07 -16.81
N THR A 464 -5.16 12.37 -17.69
CA THR A 464 -6.15 11.34 -18.13
C THR A 464 -5.52 10.17 -18.86
N THR A 465 -4.47 10.44 -19.65
CA THR A 465 -3.72 9.39 -20.35
C THR A 465 -2.93 8.55 -19.35
N ASN A 466 -2.32 9.18 -18.35
CA ASN A 466 -1.62 8.52 -17.25
C ASN A 466 -2.57 7.59 -16.46
N ILE A 467 -3.78 8.05 -16.13
CA ILE A 467 -4.85 7.23 -15.53
C ILE A 467 -5.14 6.01 -16.42
N ALA A 468 -5.36 6.18 -17.73
CA ALA A 468 -5.65 5.05 -18.59
C ALA A 468 -4.49 4.03 -18.64
N LEU A 469 -3.26 4.51 -18.89
CA LEU A 469 -2.10 3.65 -19.12
C LEU A 469 -1.65 2.89 -17.86
N LEU A 470 -1.64 3.55 -16.69
CA LEU A 470 -1.16 2.91 -15.46
C LEU A 470 -2.09 1.77 -14.98
N TYR A 471 -3.39 1.83 -15.30
CA TYR A 471 -4.32 0.76 -14.98
C TYR A 471 -3.96 -0.58 -15.66
N ALA A 472 -3.32 -0.52 -16.84
CA ALA A 472 -2.94 -1.73 -17.59
C ALA A 472 -1.98 -2.64 -16.80
N PHE A 473 -1.16 -2.07 -15.91
CA PHE A 473 -0.21 -2.85 -15.11
C PHE A 473 -0.90 -3.76 -14.08
N GLY A 474 -2.11 -3.42 -13.60
CA GLY A 474 -2.91 -4.31 -12.76
C GLY A 474 -3.44 -5.54 -13.48
N MET A 475 -3.23 -5.61 -14.80
CA MET A 475 -3.57 -6.76 -15.61
C MET A 475 -2.40 -7.69 -15.91
N ILE A 476 -1.30 -7.58 -15.15
CA ILE A 476 -0.13 -8.44 -15.33
C ILE A 476 -0.15 -9.58 -14.30
N PRO A 477 -0.18 -10.86 -14.72
CA PRO A 477 -0.30 -11.35 -16.10
C PRO A 477 -1.75 -11.34 -16.61
N LEU A 478 -1.92 -11.23 -17.94
CA LEU A 478 -3.23 -10.98 -18.55
C LEU A 478 -4.16 -12.18 -18.54
N PHE A 479 -3.62 -13.39 -18.71
CA PHE A 479 -4.41 -14.60 -19.03
C PHE A 479 -4.51 -15.63 -17.90
N GLY A 480 -4.05 -15.32 -16.69
CA GLY A 480 -4.19 -16.27 -15.58
C GLY A 480 -3.59 -15.81 -14.26
N VAL A 481 -3.59 -16.73 -13.29
CA VAL A 481 -3.02 -16.50 -11.97
C VAL A 481 -1.49 -16.60 -12.03
N ASN A 482 -0.80 -15.58 -11.51
CA ASN A 482 0.65 -15.65 -11.33
C ASN A 482 0.99 -16.67 -10.24
N PRO A 483 1.98 -17.56 -10.40
CA PRO A 483 2.39 -18.48 -9.31
C PRO A 483 2.83 -17.76 -8.03
N SER A 484 3.52 -16.62 -8.15
CA SER A 484 4.05 -15.89 -7.00
C SER A 484 3.04 -14.87 -6.48
N PHE A 485 2.67 -14.96 -5.20
CA PHE A 485 1.84 -13.92 -4.54
C PHE A 485 2.56 -12.57 -4.51
N THR A 486 3.85 -12.55 -4.15
CA THR A 486 4.67 -11.32 -4.13
C THR A 486 4.66 -10.57 -5.46
N ILE A 487 4.68 -11.28 -6.60
CA ILE A 487 4.63 -10.64 -7.91
C ILE A 487 3.24 -10.12 -8.24
N THR A 488 2.18 -10.86 -7.90
CA THR A 488 0.81 -10.35 -7.99
C THR A 488 0.63 -9.09 -7.16
N ASP A 489 1.08 -9.11 -5.91
CA ASP A 489 0.94 -7.98 -5.00
C ASP A 489 1.74 -6.76 -5.47
N PHE A 490 2.95 -6.98 -6.01
CA PHE A 490 3.73 -5.92 -6.63
C PHE A 490 2.94 -5.19 -7.73
N TRP A 491 2.35 -5.92 -8.68
CA TRP A 491 1.54 -5.30 -9.75
C TRP A 491 0.22 -4.73 -9.24
N ARG A 492 -0.37 -5.31 -8.19
CA ARG A 492 -1.55 -4.74 -7.52
C ARG A 492 -1.26 -3.34 -7.01
N TRP A 493 -0.10 -3.11 -6.39
CA TRP A 493 0.28 -1.78 -5.89
C TRP A 493 0.62 -0.76 -6.97
N TRP A 494 0.93 -1.19 -8.20
CA TRP A 494 0.96 -0.26 -9.35
C TRP A 494 -0.42 0.34 -9.64
N VAL A 495 -1.51 -0.36 -9.32
CA VAL A 495 -2.84 0.21 -9.48
C VAL A 495 -3.30 0.88 -8.19
N VAL A 496 -3.17 0.22 -7.04
CA VAL A 496 -3.74 0.76 -5.80
C VAL A 496 -2.99 1.99 -5.29
N HIS A 497 -1.65 2.01 -5.34
CA HIS A 497 -0.88 3.18 -4.92
C HIS A 497 -0.60 4.08 -6.12
N LEU A 498 0.06 3.57 -7.17
CA LEU A 498 0.50 4.46 -8.25
C LEU A 498 -0.67 4.98 -9.10
N TRP A 499 -1.59 4.13 -9.55
CA TRP A 499 -2.73 4.60 -10.35
C TRP A 499 -3.71 5.45 -9.52
N VAL A 500 -4.14 5.03 -8.33
CA VAL A 500 -5.06 5.84 -7.51
C VAL A 500 -4.38 7.11 -7.00
N GLU A 501 -3.28 6.98 -6.26
CA GLU A 501 -2.65 8.10 -5.56
C GLU A 501 -1.99 9.06 -6.56
N GLN A 502 -1.04 8.57 -7.37
CA GLN A 502 -0.28 9.45 -8.27
C GLN A 502 -1.11 9.98 -9.45
N SER A 503 -1.99 9.18 -10.04
CA SER A 503 -2.72 9.62 -11.24
C SER A 503 -3.91 10.53 -10.94
N PHE A 504 -4.70 10.22 -9.90
CA PHE A 504 -5.80 11.10 -9.53
C PHE A 504 -5.31 12.39 -8.88
N GLU A 505 -4.21 12.36 -8.11
CA GLU A 505 -3.60 13.58 -7.58
C GLU A 505 -3.11 14.49 -8.71
N PHE A 506 -2.44 13.94 -9.73
CA PHE A 506 -2.08 14.70 -10.93
C PHE A 506 -3.33 15.33 -11.60
N PHE A 507 -4.37 14.54 -11.86
CA PHE A 507 -5.58 15.07 -12.49
C PHE A 507 -6.26 16.16 -11.64
N ALA A 508 -6.40 15.92 -10.34
CA ALA A 508 -7.01 16.84 -9.40
C ALA A 508 -6.23 18.15 -9.27
N ALA A 509 -4.89 18.09 -9.20
CA ALA A 509 -4.03 19.28 -9.19
C ALA A 509 -4.21 20.10 -10.47
N ALA A 510 -4.16 19.46 -11.63
CA ALA A 510 -4.29 20.13 -12.93
C ALA A 510 -5.68 20.78 -13.12
N ILE A 511 -6.76 20.06 -12.79
CA ILE A 511 -8.13 20.58 -12.89
C ILE A 511 -8.39 21.68 -11.86
N SER A 512 -7.93 21.53 -10.61
CA SER A 512 -8.13 22.55 -9.57
C SER A 512 -7.41 23.85 -9.92
N ALA A 513 -6.16 23.76 -10.36
CA ALA A 513 -5.41 24.90 -10.86
C ALA A 513 -6.12 25.55 -12.07
N TYR A 514 -6.70 24.74 -12.97
CA TYR A 514 -7.43 25.25 -14.11
C TYR A 514 -8.70 25.99 -13.69
N LEU A 515 -9.45 25.46 -12.72
CA LEU A 515 -10.67 26.10 -12.23
C LEU A 515 -10.35 27.47 -11.60
N LEU A 516 -9.33 27.53 -10.75
CA LEU A 516 -8.90 28.79 -10.14
C LEU A 516 -8.47 29.81 -11.20
N MET A 517 -7.68 29.37 -12.18
CA MET A 517 -7.24 30.20 -13.30
C MET A 517 -8.42 30.66 -14.17
N GLY A 518 -9.28 29.72 -14.57
CA GLY A 518 -10.42 29.95 -15.46
C GLY A 518 -11.50 30.82 -14.83
N LEU A 519 -11.61 30.86 -13.50
CA LEU A 519 -12.47 31.79 -12.77
C LEU A 519 -11.81 33.17 -12.56
N GLY A 520 -10.56 33.35 -12.97
CA GLY A 520 -9.81 34.59 -12.81
C GLY A 520 -9.33 34.85 -11.37
N LEU A 521 -9.22 33.80 -10.54
CA LEU A 521 -8.77 33.90 -9.15
C LEU A 521 -7.24 33.88 -9.03
N VAL A 522 -6.56 33.24 -9.99
CA VAL A 522 -5.10 33.18 -10.09
C VAL A 522 -4.67 33.36 -11.54
N SER A 523 -3.46 33.87 -11.76
CA SER A 523 -2.92 33.93 -13.12
C SER A 523 -2.55 32.54 -13.65
N ARG A 524 -2.52 32.44 -14.98
CA ARG A 524 -2.07 31.22 -15.67
C ARG A 524 -0.64 30.83 -15.31
N GLN A 525 0.23 31.82 -15.11
CA GLN A 525 1.63 31.59 -14.72
C GLN A 525 1.74 30.96 -13.34
N LEU A 526 1.02 31.49 -12.34
CA LEU A 526 1.03 30.94 -10.99
C LEU A 526 0.45 29.53 -10.97
N ALA A 527 -0.66 29.30 -11.68
CA ALA A 527 -1.29 27.99 -11.80
C ALA A 527 -0.33 26.96 -12.42
N GLU A 528 0.26 27.26 -13.58
CA GLU A 528 1.15 26.33 -14.28
C GLU A 528 2.43 26.03 -13.46
N ARG A 529 3.08 27.06 -12.88
CA ARG A 529 4.27 26.85 -12.03
C ARG A 529 3.96 25.99 -10.80
N SER A 530 2.82 26.23 -10.15
CA SER A 530 2.41 25.47 -8.97
C SER A 530 2.18 24.00 -9.33
N VAL A 531 1.47 23.74 -10.43
CA VAL A 531 1.24 22.37 -10.92
C VAL A 531 2.55 21.70 -11.32
N TYR A 532 3.48 22.37 -11.99
CA TYR A 532 4.77 21.75 -12.31
C TYR A 532 5.56 21.35 -11.06
N LEU A 533 5.62 22.22 -10.04
CA LEU A 533 6.28 21.89 -8.77
C LEU A 533 5.57 20.72 -8.08
N GLU A 534 4.25 20.76 -7.99
CA GLU A 534 3.45 19.70 -7.40
C GLU A 534 3.68 18.36 -8.11
N LEU A 535 3.72 18.35 -9.44
CA LEU A 535 4.02 17.14 -10.20
C LEU A 535 5.43 16.60 -9.95
N ILE A 536 6.43 17.46 -9.81
CA ILE A 536 7.77 17.02 -9.42
C ILE A 536 7.71 16.28 -8.08
N LEU A 537 6.98 16.80 -7.10
CA LEU A 537 6.83 16.20 -5.77
C LEU A 537 6.02 14.90 -5.82
N ILE A 538 4.91 14.87 -6.56
CA ILE A 538 4.09 13.69 -6.80
C ILE A 538 4.92 12.56 -7.42
N PHE A 539 5.77 12.86 -8.41
CA PHE A 539 6.60 11.83 -9.04
C PHE A 539 7.72 11.34 -8.12
N LEU A 540 8.36 12.23 -7.35
CA LEU A 540 9.41 11.84 -6.41
C LEU A 540 8.86 11.00 -5.25
N GLY A 541 7.72 11.42 -4.69
CA GLY A 541 7.05 10.79 -3.56
C GLY A 541 6.24 9.56 -3.96
N GLY A 542 5.26 9.72 -4.85
CA GLY A 542 4.31 8.67 -5.21
C GLY A 542 4.91 7.53 -6.04
N VAL A 543 5.74 7.84 -7.04
CA VAL A 543 6.31 6.77 -7.90
C VAL A 543 7.24 5.86 -7.10
N LEU A 544 8.19 6.45 -6.39
CA LEU A 544 9.15 5.69 -5.56
C LEU A 544 8.50 5.15 -4.27
N GLY A 545 7.47 5.85 -3.77
CA GLY A 545 6.68 5.52 -2.59
C GLY A 545 5.99 4.17 -2.68
N THR A 546 5.66 3.68 -3.87
CA THR A 546 5.14 2.31 -4.09
C THR A 546 5.93 1.23 -3.34
N GLY A 547 7.23 1.46 -3.14
CA GLY A 547 8.12 0.58 -2.38
C GLY A 547 7.68 0.29 -0.94
N HIS A 548 6.88 1.16 -0.30
CA HIS A 548 6.46 0.94 1.09
C HIS A 548 5.45 -0.19 1.28
N HIS A 549 4.78 -0.60 0.21
CA HIS A 549 3.85 -1.73 0.25
C HIS A 549 4.56 -3.08 0.08
N ILE A 550 5.84 -3.07 -0.25
CA ILE A 550 6.65 -4.27 -0.46
C ILE A 550 7.79 -4.41 0.56
N TYR A 551 7.70 -3.72 1.71
CA TYR A 551 8.71 -3.79 2.79
C TYR A 551 9.06 -5.23 3.16
N TRP A 552 8.05 -6.06 3.32
CA TRP A 552 8.18 -7.45 3.75
C TRP A 552 8.27 -8.41 2.57
N CYS A 553 8.20 -7.97 1.33
CA CYS A 553 8.25 -8.86 0.16
C CYS A 553 9.55 -8.72 -0.64
N ARG A 554 10.44 -7.81 -0.25
CA ARG A 554 11.68 -7.50 -0.97
C ARG A 554 12.90 -7.57 -0.05
N ARG A 555 14.04 -8.00 -0.61
CA ARG A 555 15.35 -7.88 0.04
C ARG A 555 15.90 -6.46 -0.18
N PRO A 556 16.18 -5.66 0.87
CA PRO A 556 17.07 -4.52 0.75
C PRO A 556 18.47 -5.07 0.44
N ARG A 557 19.11 -4.58 -0.61
CA ARG A 557 20.55 -4.86 -0.79
C ARG A 557 21.28 -4.23 0.39
N HIS A 558 22.03 -5.02 1.15
CA HIS A 558 23.06 -4.49 2.02
C HIS A 558 24.08 -3.76 1.16
N VAL A 559 24.14 -2.43 1.26
CA VAL A 559 25.35 -1.68 0.93
C VAL A 559 26.29 -1.90 2.12
N GLY A 560 27.01 -3.03 2.13
CA GLY A 560 27.95 -3.33 3.21
C GLY A 560 27.99 -4.79 3.68
N SER A 561 28.22 -5.73 2.77
CA SER A 561 29.09 -6.87 3.10
C SER A 561 29.75 -7.37 1.81
N ARG A 562 30.79 -6.64 1.36
CA ARG A 562 31.84 -7.32 0.61
C ARG A 562 32.41 -8.35 1.57
N ARG A 563 32.16 -9.63 1.29
CA ARG A 563 33.03 -10.71 1.78
C ARG A 563 34.46 -10.26 1.49
N GLN A 564 35.25 -10.03 2.53
CA GLN A 564 36.69 -10.03 2.42
C GLN A 564 37.08 -11.42 1.94
N HIS A 565 37.17 -11.60 0.63
CA HIS A 565 37.97 -12.66 0.07
C HIS A 565 39.42 -12.26 0.34
N VAL A 566 39.97 -12.78 1.43
CA VAL A 566 41.42 -12.88 1.60
C VAL A 566 41.89 -13.80 0.48
N LEU A 567 42.34 -13.20 -0.61
CA LEU A 567 42.96 -13.87 -1.73
C LEU A 567 44.36 -14.30 -1.26
N VAL A 568 44.49 -15.52 -0.75
CA VAL A 568 45.81 -16.14 -0.57
C VAL A 568 46.31 -16.50 -1.97
N HIS A 569 47.14 -15.64 -2.54
CA HIS A 569 47.86 -15.93 -3.77
C HIS A 569 48.89 -17.03 -3.49
N ARG A 570 48.61 -18.26 -3.94
CA ARG A 570 49.66 -19.23 -4.28
C ARG A 570 50.29 -18.78 -5.61
N GLY A 571 51.37 -18.02 -5.51
CA GLY A 571 52.27 -17.71 -6.64
C GLY A 571 53.30 -18.82 -6.78
N ALA A 572 53.29 -19.49 -7.94
CA ALA A 572 54.25 -20.50 -8.34
C ALA A 572 55.68 -19.92 -8.39
N ALA A 573 56.62 -20.61 -7.77
CA ALA A 573 58.04 -20.29 -7.82
C ALA A 573 58.64 -20.77 -9.15
N ALA A 574 59.08 -19.82 -9.98
CA ALA A 574 60.00 -20.07 -11.07
C ALA A 574 61.45 -20.00 -10.53
N ARG A 575 62.24 -21.00 -10.92
CA ARG A 575 63.66 -21.19 -10.60
C ARG A 575 64.52 -19.99 -11.04
N ALA A 576 65.38 -19.51 -10.15
CA ALA A 576 66.69 -18.96 -10.51
C ALA A 576 67.66 -18.95 -9.31
N ALA A 577 68.81 -19.58 -9.52
CA ALA A 577 70.13 -19.35 -8.93
C ALA A 577 70.34 -19.21 -7.41
N HIS A 578 71.10 -20.18 -6.88
CA HIS A 578 71.95 -20.10 -5.68
C HIS A 578 73.02 -18.99 -5.83
N PRO A 579 73.62 -18.41 -4.75
CA PRO A 579 74.39 -19.21 -3.78
C PRO A 579 74.38 -18.79 -2.28
N ARG A 580 74.51 -19.84 -1.45
CA ARG A 580 75.31 -20.03 -0.21
C ARG A 580 75.23 -19.08 1.02
N ARG A 581 75.36 -19.81 2.16
CA ARG A 581 75.75 -19.47 3.55
C ARG A 581 74.64 -18.90 4.42
N ASP A 582 74.51 -19.19 5.72
CA ASP A 582 75.03 -20.18 6.69
C ASP A 582 74.29 -19.78 8.00
N GLY A 583 73.99 -20.71 8.92
CA GLY A 583 73.73 -20.35 10.33
C GLY A 583 72.27 -20.36 10.83
N ALA A 584 71.88 -21.48 11.44
CA ALA A 584 70.91 -21.54 12.54
C ALA A 584 71.51 -20.89 13.83
N PRO A 585 70.82 -20.73 15.00
CA PRO A 585 69.57 -21.39 15.41
C PRO A 585 68.56 -20.55 16.25
N GLN A 586 67.43 -21.20 16.53
CA GLN A 586 66.39 -20.98 17.56
C GLN A 586 66.96 -20.78 19.00
N PRO A 587 66.22 -20.22 19.99
CA PRO A 587 65.02 -20.86 20.59
C PRO A 587 63.86 -19.95 21.11
N ASP A 588 62.63 -20.45 21.00
CA ASP A 588 61.57 -20.76 22.02
C ASP A 588 61.62 -20.17 23.46
N PRO A 589 60.53 -20.25 24.27
CA PRO A 589 59.36 -19.33 24.32
C PRO A 589 59.10 -18.83 25.79
N GLU A 590 58.15 -17.91 26.05
CA GLU A 590 57.30 -17.96 27.27
C GLU A 590 56.27 -16.81 27.40
N THR A 591 55.09 -17.25 27.84
CA THR A 591 53.97 -16.63 28.57
C THR A 591 54.09 -15.21 29.14
N ALA A 592 53.02 -14.41 28.98
CA ALA A 592 52.20 -13.88 30.10
C ALA A 592 51.09 -12.93 29.58
N ALA A 593 49.96 -12.92 30.30
CA ALA A 593 48.72 -12.24 29.96
C ALA A 593 48.52 -10.88 30.68
N VAL A 594 47.50 -10.13 30.22
CA VAL A 594 46.67 -9.09 30.91
C VAL A 594 47.18 -7.61 30.80
N PRO A 595 46.33 -6.53 30.77
CA PRO A 595 44.91 -6.31 30.42
C PRO A 595 44.63 -5.14 29.42
N LEU A 596 43.34 -5.02 29.01
CA LEU A 596 42.71 -3.84 28.40
C LEU A 596 42.87 -2.52 29.19
N ARG A 597 43.07 -1.40 28.48
CA ARG A 597 42.46 -0.09 28.81
C ARG A 597 42.21 0.75 27.55
N SER A 598 40.94 1.06 27.31
CA SER A 598 40.43 2.02 26.34
C SER A 598 40.46 3.45 26.88
N ARG A 599 40.96 4.41 26.08
CA ARG A 599 40.74 5.86 26.26
C ARG A 599 40.32 6.49 24.94
N VAL A 600 39.15 7.13 24.96
CA VAL A 600 38.57 7.94 23.89
C VAL A 600 38.93 9.40 24.16
N HIS A 601 39.47 10.09 23.15
CA HIS A 601 39.75 11.52 23.18
C HIS A 601 38.57 12.31 22.60
N VAL A 602 38.11 13.33 23.32
CA VAL A 602 37.12 14.34 22.84
C VAL A 602 37.82 15.70 22.83
N CYS A 603 37.90 16.33 21.66
CA CYS A 603 38.37 17.70 21.50
C CYS A 603 37.25 18.70 21.76
N ALA A 604 37.58 19.74 22.55
CA ALA A 604 36.73 20.87 22.86
C ALA A 604 37.09 22.09 22.00
N GLY A 605 36.09 22.90 21.65
CA GLY A 605 36.29 24.28 21.19
C GLY A 605 35.15 24.84 20.35
N LEU A 606 34.20 25.56 20.96
CA LEU A 606 33.97 26.99 20.70
C LEU A 606 32.86 27.56 21.62
N ARG A 607 32.94 28.87 21.85
CA ARG A 607 32.43 29.62 23.00
C ARG A 607 30.92 29.88 23.00
N VAL A 608 30.45 29.99 24.23
CA VAL A 608 29.12 30.34 24.75
C VAL A 608 28.76 31.80 24.45
N LEU A 609 27.49 32.03 24.09
CA LEU A 609 26.78 33.29 24.29
C LEU A 609 25.70 33.03 25.36
N GLU A 610 25.85 33.70 26.50
CA GLU A 610 25.03 33.56 27.70
C GLU A 610 23.60 34.10 27.49
N LEU A 611 22.60 33.30 27.86
CA LEU A 611 21.28 33.79 28.27
C LEU A 611 20.88 33.06 29.55
N ARG A 612 20.77 33.83 30.64
CA ARG A 612 20.58 33.38 32.03
C ARG A 612 19.08 33.41 32.39
N ARG A 613 18.66 32.40 33.17
CA ARG A 613 17.41 32.23 33.96
C ARG A 613 16.16 31.82 33.14
N SER A 614 15.38 30.78 33.49
CA SER A 614 15.02 30.29 34.82
C SER A 614 14.82 28.76 34.86
N GLY A 615 15.47 28.11 35.82
CA GLY A 615 15.26 26.70 36.16
C GLY A 615 14.70 26.61 37.58
N ARG A 616 13.48 26.08 37.72
CA ARG A 616 12.98 25.40 38.94
C ARG A 616 11.64 24.67 38.79
N VAL A 617 10.92 24.75 37.66
CA VAL A 617 9.59 24.12 37.53
C VAL A 617 9.61 22.72 36.86
N ARG A 618 10.64 22.36 36.09
CA ARG A 618 10.60 21.12 35.27
C ARG A 618 11.01 19.81 35.97
N ARG A 619 11.61 19.82 37.17
CA ARG A 619 12.04 18.56 37.83
C ARG A 619 10.95 17.82 38.60
N ARG A 620 9.84 18.47 38.99
CA ARG A 620 8.76 17.80 39.76
C ARG A 620 7.76 17.03 38.89
N HIS A 621 7.56 17.42 37.63
CA HIS A 621 6.63 16.74 36.72
C HIS A 621 7.20 15.43 36.14
N ALA A 622 8.49 15.39 35.81
CA ALA A 622 9.13 14.17 35.27
C ALA A 622 9.18 13.03 36.29
N GLN A 623 9.37 13.33 37.58
CA GLN A 623 9.37 12.32 38.65
C GLN A 623 7.98 11.79 39.01
N ARG A 624 6.90 12.56 38.78
CA ARG A 624 5.52 12.09 38.96
C ARG A 624 5.06 11.18 37.83
N ALA A 625 5.42 11.50 36.58
CA ALA A 625 5.10 10.66 35.42
C ALA A 625 5.80 9.29 35.48
N ALA A 626 7.08 9.26 35.88
CA ALA A 626 7.83 8.01 36.04
C ALA A 626 7.27 7.10 37.14
N ARG A 627 6.71 7.66 38.22
CA ARG A 627 6.08 6.89 39.31
C ARG A 627 4.69 6.36 38.96
N GLN A 628 3.95 7.03 38.09
CA GLN A 628 2.66 6.52 37.59
C GLN A 628 2.84 5.38 36.58
N LEU A 629 3.86 5.45 35.72
CA LEU A 629 4.20 4.37 34.77
C LEU A 629 4.69 3.08 35.46
N LEU A 630 5.37 3.19 36.61
CA LEU A 630 5.83 2.01 37.38
C LEU A 630 4.72 1.34 38.20
N ARG A 631 3.59 2.01 38.48
CA ARG A 631 2.45 1.42 39.22
C ARG A 631 1.48 0.62 38.35
N ALA A 632 1.56 0.75 37.02
CA ALA A 632 0.69 0.02 36.09
C ALA A 632 1.17 -1.40 35.74
N ARG A 633 2.31 -1.86 36.29
CA ARG A 633 2.92 -3.16 35.95
C ARG A 633 2.49 -4.35 36.82
N HIS A 634 1.65 -4.16 37.83
CA HIS A 634 1.20 -5.23 38.71
C HIS A 634 -0.28 -5.10 39.07
N LEU A 635 -1.17 -5.63 38.23
CA LEU A 635 -2.53 -6.02 38.60
C LEU A 635 -2.85 -7.37 37.93
N PRO A 636 -3.30 -8.40 38.68
CA PRO A 636 -3.71 -9.69 38.14
C PRO A 636 -5.12 -9.64 37.53
N HIS A 637 -5.39 -10.62 36.65
CA HIS A 637 -6.63 -10.85 35.91
C HIS A 637 -7.92 -10.67 36.74
N ALA A 638 -8.93 -10.03 36.15
CA ALA A 638 -10.29 -10.00 36.69
C ALA A 638 -11.15 -11.07 36.01
N GLU A 639 -11.68 -12.01 36.80
CA GLU A 639 -12.74 -12.94 36.40
C GLU A 639 -14.12 -12.25 36.28
N PRO A 640 -15.06 -12.80 35.48
CA PRO A 640 -16.34 -12.16 35.21
C PRO A 640 -17.32 -12.33 36.38
N ARG A 641 -17.99 -11.24 36.79
CA ARG A 641 -19.13 -11.29 37.73
C ARG A 641 -20.45 -11.00 37.03
N ALA A 642 -21.46 -11.74 37.47
CA ALA A 642 -22.81 -11.83 36.92
C ALA A 642 -23.62 -10.50 36.95
N HIS A 643 -24.51 -10.38 35.98
CA HIS A 643 -25.43 -9.26 35.78
C HIS A 643 -26.42 -9.09 36.94
N VAL A 644 -26.54 -7.85 37.43
CA VAL A 644 -27.65 -7.40 38.28
C VAL A 644 -28.47 -6.37 37.50
N ALA A 645 -29.77 -6.64 37.38
CA ALA A 645 -30.74 -5.81 36.68
C ALA A 645 -30.96 -4.45 37.38
N VAL A 646 -30.96 -3.37 36.61
CA VAL A 646 -31.37 -2.04 37.09
C VAL A 646 -32.68 -1.63 36.41
N ARG A 647 -33.64 -1.21 37.25
CA ARG A 647 -35.01 -0.84 36.93
C ARG A 647 -35.12 0.40 36.04
N ARG A 648 -36.19 0.36 35.23
CA ARG A 648 -36.79 1.39 34.37
C ARG A 648 -36.78 2.81 34.95
N VAL A 649 -36.44 3.78 34.09
CA VAL A 649 -36.89 5.18 34.18
C VAL A 649 -37.52 5.57 32.84
N ARG A 650 -38.74 6.15 32.90
CA ARG A 650 -39.57 6.57 31.76
C ARG A 650 -39.08 7.91 31.14
N PRO A 651 -39.43 8.20 29.88
CA PRO A 651 -38.89 9.34 29.13
C PRO A 651 -39.73 10.62 29.31
N ALA A 652 -39.06 11.77 29.31
CA ALA A 652 -39.70 13.07 29.10
C ALA A 652 -39.55 13.49 27.63
N ARG A 653 -40.69 13.75 27.00
CA ARG A 653 -40.83 14.45 25.71
C ARG A 653 -40.45 15.92 25.92
N ASP A 654 -39.75 16.53 24.95
CA ASP A 654 -40.26 17.74 24.29
C ASP A 654 -39.39 18.22 23.11
N ARG A 655 -40.13 18.43 22.01
CA ARG A 655 -40.00 19.29 20.81
C ARG A 655 -38.63 19.71 20.22
N ILE A 656 -38.55 19.42 18.93
CA ILE A 656 -37.64 19.98 17.91
C ILE A 656 -38.33 21.22 17.34
N ASP A 657 -37.64 22.37 17.32
CA ASP A 657 -38.01 23.50 16.46
C ASP A 657 -36.83 23.90 15.58
N LEU A 658 -37.12 23.89 14.28
CA LEU A 658 -36.31 24.28 13.12
C LEU A 658 -36.40 25.81 12.95
N PHE A 659 -35.31 26.56 12.74
CA PHE A 659 -35.38 27.85 12.01
C PHE A 659 -33.99 28.34 11.53
N LEU A 660 -33.87 28.50 10.20
CA LEU A 660 -33.11 29.56 9.50
C LEU A 660 -34.17 30.62 9.10
N PRO A 661 -33.88 31.95 9.05
CA PRO A 661 -33.10 32.52 7.94
C PRO A 661 -32.35 33.87 8.18
N ALA A 662 -31.56 34.25 7.16
CA ALA A 662 -31.28 35.60 6.62
C ALA A 662 -30.38 36.64 7.34
N ALA A 663 -29.23 36.87 6.70
CA ALA A 663 -28.71 38.13 6.14
C ALA A 663 -28.57 39.44 6.98
N CYS A 664 -27.30 39.87 7.04
CA CYS A 664 -26.79 41.25 6.86
C CYS A 664 -27.04 42.30 7.98
N ARG A 665 -25.97 42.64 8.70
CA ARG A 665 -25.53 44.04 8.96
C ARG A 665 -24.13 44.09 9.57
N ARG A 666 -23.27 44.93 8.98
CA ARG A 666 -21.96 45.32 9.50
C ARG A 666 -22.12 46.06 10.83
N ARG A 667 -21.37 45.67 11.86
CA ARG A 667 -20.85 46.59 12.89
C ARG A 667 -19.58 46.01 13.51
N ALA A 668 -18.55 46.85 13.59
CA ALA A 668 -17.30 46.56 14.27
C ALA A 668 -17.56 46.40 15.77
N ILE A 669 -17.03 45.33 16.36
CA ILE A 669 -16.97 45.14 17.81
C ILE A 669 -15.52 44.81 18.18
N GLU A 670 -14.97 45.68 19.01
CA GLU A 670 -13.67 45.62 19.66
C GLU A 670 -13.70 44.49 20.71
N ILE A 671 -12.84 43.47 20.55
CA ILE A 671 -12.80 42.33 21.47
C ILE A 671 -11.72 42.55 22.53
N GLN A 672 -12.16 42.87 23.75
CA GLN A 672 -11.37 42.70 24.96
C GLN A 672 -11.09 41.21 25.20
N ARG A 673 -9.82 40.86 25.40
CA ARG A 673 -9.38 39.49 25.74
C ARG A 673 -9.65 39.21 27.21
N GLU A 674 -10.60 38.32 27.50
CA GLU A 674 -10.66 37.60 28.77
C GLU A 674 -10.07 36.18 28.63
N THR A 675 -9.11 35.88 29.50
CA THR A 675 -8.40 34.61 29.62
C THR A 675 -9.26 33.56 30.35
N ARG A 676 -9.52 32.41 29.71
CA ARG A 676 -10.04 31.20 30.38
C ARG A 676 -8.97 30.08 30.42
N PRO A 677 -8.90 29.26 31.49
CA PRO A 677 -7.92 28.19 31.64
C PRO A 677 -8.29 26.92 30.84
N PRO A 678 -7.33 26.04 30.51
CA PRO A 678 -7.55 24.91 29.61
C PRO A 678 -8.22 23.71 30.33
N GLY A 679 -9.36 23.28 29.79
CA GLY A 679 -10.01 22.01 30.10
C GLY A 679 -9.40 20.86 29.29
N VAL A 680 -9.21 19.74 29.97
CA VAL A 680 -8.62 18.48 29.51
C VAL A 680 -9.61 17.75 28.58
N LEU A 681 -9.16 17.38 27.37
CA LEU A 681 -9.81 16.36 26.55
C LEU A 681 -9.02 15.05 26.73
N ALA A 682 -9.72 14.02 27.21
CA ALA A 682 -9.22 12.65 27.30
C ALA A 682 -9.30 11.96 25.94
N VAL A 683 -8.35 11.03 25.76
CA VAL A 683 -8.11 10.13 24.61
C VAL A 683 -9.27 9.18 24.38
#